data_AF-A0A5B7XYI1-F1
#
_entry.id   AF-A0A5B7XYI1-F1
#
_cell.length_a   1.000
_cell.length_b   1.000
_cell.length_c   1.000
_cell.angle_alpha   90.00
_cell.angle_beta   90.00
_cell.angle_gamma   90.00
#
_symmetry.space_group_name_H-M   'P 1'
#
loop_
_entity.id
_entity.type
_entity.pdbx_description
1 polymer ?
#
loop_
_entity_poly.entity_id
_entity_poly.type
_entity_poly.pdbx_seq_one_letter_code
_entity_poly.pdbx_strand_id
1 'polypeptide(L)'
;MKRMKFWLPLLSGSLSVLAVSAVAASCGAKSKSDAKKDTSKTTVSPAPVKTPSKPAPVVSPTPNPKPVATPEKGNTTENNNNSTPVLTPETQTKPAVSSSTDASTADNTNKTPTVSENNQNQPMPATPSNEQGSSSDSKRSSETNDETLNQPVVTTNEQPREEVATEDPAITNARNALKEVLAKKDAELNKYLDNRYQTIKAELTNAFTDAETKQESKNKTELESVKSALDQAIAKAQNDKTEKDVEVARNELKAVIAKKEEKLALYVDADDSKYTQKAIKDILEIAFSNASAVAQADTSTADELNQEKHKLENAILTADTSKNELRDLYNQTKSSLLDRFKKMFEYQSYQGINTTLFDKYNDAAVKFYNSGEKLTKENLQTIKDEITQALQAAEASKENANKLSTSVKGIRLINYNEINETRSNNNPDYTIDGNADLSIPFYADNDGRAAVKRNGELLFHFSKPTKIKSIRVHQYRGSENKDDIQSLFKLELHGEWWTGGWESLGKIQANDQTPESLKSVENVKVDIDNSKRNNTYKTISVKAFENTEKWWGIREVEIIDGDNNRIFIEAPVVMSSILFPHRFLDSGVLTYKTPAPESVMFKKENVFDNDTSTFNTYRHGTGNSQTVHVGDALYMDFLKPMNVHSIKLDQDAMLKLKNVRVTLTPAEENGQPLIKDVTLTDEQKDIFVQLTKDEASKKYKRIKVENTTANSAGYWTLNEIEIL
;
A
#
# COMPACT_ATOMS: atom_id res chain seq x y z
N MET A 1 36.51 -25.90 -27.10
CA MET A 1 37.52 -26.20 -26.05
C MET A 1 38.71 -25.24 -26.16
N LYS A 2 38.86 -24.28 -25.24
CA LYS A 2 40.13 -23.59 -24.93
C LYS A 2 40.23 -23.43 -23.40
N ARG A 3 41.44 -23.25 -22.87
CA ARG A 3 41.81 -23.68 -21.51
C ARG A 3 41.40 -22.72 -20.39
N MET A 4 41.07 -23.28 -19.22
CA MET A 4 40.98 -22.58 -17.94
C MET A 4 42.31 -21.92 -17.56
N LYS A 5 42.22 -20.81 -16.81
CA LYS A 5 43.12 -20.50 -15.69
C LYS A 5 42.28 -19.97 -14.52
N PHE A 6 42.15 -20.77 -13.46
CA PHE A 6 41.70 -20.27 -12.16
C PHE A 6 42.82 -19.45 -11.52
N TRP A 7 42.46 -18.37 -10.82
CA TRP A 7 43.35 -17.72 -9.86
C TRP A 7 42.52 -17.22 -8.67
N LEU A 8 42.98 -17.51 -7.46
CA LEU A 8 42.19 -17.40 -6.23
C LEU A 8 43.17 -17.08 -5.08
N PRO A 9 43.14 -15.87 -4.50
CA PRO A 9 43.88 -15.54 -3.30
C PRO A 9 43.00 -15.73 -2.05
N LEU A 10 43.53 -16.39 -1.03
CA LEU A 10 42.91 -16.52 0.29
C LEU A 10 43.68 -15.70 1.33
N LEU A 11 42.92 -15.05 2.23
CA LEU A 11 43.27 -14.72 3.61
C LEU A 11 44.53 -13.89 3.90
N SER A 12 44.34 -12.58 4.11
CA SER A 12 44.77 -11.89 5.36
C SER A 12 44.08 -10.52 5.46
N GLY A 13 43.83 -9.96 6.66
CA GLY A 13 44.02 -10.53 7.99
C GLY A 13 44.57 -9.54 9.03
N SER A 14 43.88 -8.42 9.30
CA SER A 14 44.31 -7.45 10.32
C SER A 14 43.14 -6.71 10.96
N LEU A 15 42.99 -6.81 12.28
CA LEU A 15 42.14 -5.93 13.09
C LEU A 15 42.78 -4.55 13.21
N SER A 16 41.95 -3.52 13.37
CA SER A 16 42.30 -2.30 14.11
C SER A 16 41.03 -1.75 14.77
N VAL A 17 40.92 -1.90 16.09
CA VAL A 17 39.85 -1.32 16.90
C VAL A 17 40.42 -0.11 17.64
N LEU A 18 39.74 1.04 17.57
CA LEU A 18 39.87 2.09 18.58
C LEU A 18 38.60 2.94 18.64
N ALA A 19 38.07 3.10 19.86
CA ALA A 19 37.02 4.06 20.18
C ALA A 19 37.65 5.48 20.34
N VAL A 20 36.95 6.57 20.68
CA VAL A 20 36.10 6.77 21.86
C VAL A 20 35.02 7.84 21.60
N SER A 21 33.89 7.60 22.25
CA SER A 21 32.72 8.45 22.52
C SER A 21 32.94 9.95 22.70
N ALA A 22 31.93 10.74 22.30
CA ALA A 22 31.47 11.89 23.07
C ALA A 22 29.98 12.18 22.79
N VAL A 23 29.11 11.93 23.77
CA VAL A 23 27.74 12.49 23.81
C VAL A 23 27.73 13.60 24.85
N ALA A 24 27.26 14.79 24.49
CA ALA A 24 27.03 15.88 25.43
C ALA A 24 25.78 16.66 25.02
N ALA A 25 24.73 16.57 25.83
CA ALA A 25 23.61 17.50 25.76
C ALA A 25 23.93 18.76 26.57
N SER A 26 23.50 19.93 26.09
CA SER A 26 23.44 21.14 26.92
C SER A 26 22.36 22.08 26.41
N CYS A 27 21.70 22.78 27.33
CA CYS A 27 20.57 23.66 27.06
C CYS A 27 20.99 25.14 27.01
N GLY A 28 20.51 25.85 26.00
CA GLY A 28 19.82 27.13 26.21
C GLY A 28 20.61 28.45 26.33
N ALA A 29 19.80 29.50 26.45
CA ALA A 29 20.11 30.91 26.70
C ALA A 29 20.66 31.78 25.55
N LYS A 30 20.29 33.07 25.61
CA LYS A 30 20.63 34.16 24.67
C LYS A 30 21.54 35.17 25.37
N SER A 31 22.44 35.83 24.64
CA SER A 31 22.88 37.20 24.94
C SER A 31 23.40 37.90 23.66
N LYS A 32 23.71 39.20 23.75
CA LYS A 32 24.01 40.11 22.62
C LYS A 32 25.46 40.64 22.66
N SER A 33 25.92 41.18 21.53
CA SER A 33 26.88 42.32 21.38
C SER A 33 28.31 42.15 21.94
N ASP A 34 29.39 42.78 21.46
CA ASP A 34 29.71 43.62 20.27
C ASP A 34 31.27 43.69 20.18
N ALA A 35 31.99 44.07 19.12
CA ALA A 35 31.78 44.13 17.66
C ALA A 35 33.11 44.60 16.99
N LYS A 36 33.14 44.73 15.64
CA LYS A 36 34.26 45.23 14.78
C LYS A 36 35.42 44.21 14.57
N LYS A 37 36.20 44.26 13.48
CA LYS A 37 36.34 45.28 12.41
C LYS A 37 36.86 44.67 11.07
N ASP A 38 36.56 45.33 9.94
CA ASP A 38 37.28 45.33 8.63
C ASP A 38 37.51 43.99 7.86
N THR A 39 37.60 43.91 6.52
CA THR A 39 37.16 44.79 5.40
C THR A 39 37.17 43.99 4.08
N SER A 40 36.15 44.18 3.24
CA SER A 40 36.32 44.22 1.76
C SER A 40 35.06 44.81 1.09
N LYS A 41 35.23 45.43 -0.09
CA LYS A 41 34.14 46.11 -0.84
C LYS A 41 33.60 45.19 -1.93
N THR A 42 32.32 45.34 -2.29
CA THR A 42 31.92 45.71 -3.67
C THR A 42 30.51 46.33 -3.69
N THR A 43 30.44 47.43 -4.44
CA THR A 43 29.35 48.36 -4.73
C THR A 43 27.97 47.74 -5.02
N VAL A 44 26.92 48.32 -4.41
CA VAL A 44 25.54 48.34 -4.93
C VAL A 44 25.00 49.77 -4.81
N SER A 45 24.26 50.24 -5.82
CA SER A 45 23.51 51.51 -5.79
C SER A 45 22.02 51.26 -6.05
N PRO A 46 21.11 52.14 -5.58
CA PRO A 46 19.82 51.69 -5.06
C PRO A 46 18.63 51.82 -6.02
N ALA A 47 17.53 51.14 -5.66
CA ALA A 47 16.22 51.29 -6.28
C ALA A 47 15.57 52.66 -5.99
N PRO A 48 14.73 53.18 -6.89
CA PRO A 48 14.02 54.46 -6.69
C PRO A 48 12.88 54.35 -5.67
N VAL A 49 12.60 55.48 -5.01
CA VAL A 49 11.62 55.60 -3.91
C VAL A 49 10.19 55.75 -4.43
N LYS A 50 9.22 55.18 -3.71
CA LYS A 50 7.77 55.34 -3.99
C LYS A 50 7.30 56.78 -3.74
N THR A 51 6.58 57.37 -4.69
CA THR A 51 5.70 58.53 -4.48
C THR A 51 4.23 58.12 -4.45
N PRO A 52 3.37 58.76 -3.62
CA PRO A 52 1.96 58.37 -3.49
C PRO A 52 1.08 59.00 -4.57
N SER A 53 0.16 58.21 -5.15
CA SER A 53 -0.84 58.70 -6.10
C SER A 53 -2.14 59.12 -5.40
N LYS A 54 -2.79 60.14 -5.97
CA LYS A 54 -3.94 60.89 -5.43
C LYS A 54 -5.24 60.05 -5.44
N PRO A 55 -6.17 60.23 -4.47
CA PRO A 55 -7.45 59.52 -4.45
C PRO A 55 -8.37 59.89 -5.63
N ALA A 56 -9.27 58.97 -5.98
CA ALA A 56 -10.24 59.13 -7.06
C ALA A 56 -11.40 60.09 -6.69
N PRO A 57 -11.99 60.82 -7.65
CA PRO A 57 -13.14 61.69 -7.43
C PRO A 57 -14.46 60.92 -7.27
N VAL A 58 -15.44 61.56 -6.63
CA VAL A 58 -16.72 60.97 -6.21
C VAL A 58 -17.80 61.07 -7.30
N VAL A 59 -18.71 60.09 -7.34
CA VAL A 59 -19.84 59.98 -8.28
C VAL A 59 -20.97 60.95 -7.92
N SER A 60 -21.68 61.49 -8.93
CA SER A 60 -22.97 62.19 -8.78
C SER A 60 -23.82 62.08 -10.07
N PRO A 61 -25.15 62.28 -10.02
CA PRO A 61 -26.07 61.37 -10.71
C PRO A 61 -26.73 61.87 -12.02
N THR A 62 -27.44 60.93 -12.65
CA THR A 62 -28.16 60.98 -13.93
C THR A 62 -29.37 61.96 -13.96
N PRO A 63 -29.61 62.64 -15.11
CA PRO A 63 -30.92 63.16 -15.49
C PRO A 63 -31.60 62.29 -16.57
N ASN A 64 -32.94 62.19 -16.55
CA ASN A 64 -33.72 61.46 -17.57
C ASN A 64 -35.09 62.14 -17.84
N PRO A 65 -35.36 62.58 -19.08
CA PRO A 65 -36.73 62.60 -19.62
C PRO A 65 -36.79 62.07 -21.08
N LYS A 66 -37.56 61.01 -21.38
CA LYS A 66 -39.02 60.97 -21.72
C LYS A 66 -39.30 60.97 -23.26
N PRO A 67 -40.52 60.68 -23.77
CA PRO A 67 -40.66 59.61 -24.79
C PRO A 67 -41.56 59.95 -26.01
N VAL A 68 -42.00 58.89 -26.72
CA VAL A 68 -43.11 58.78 -27.69
C VAL A 68 -42.79 59.02 -29.17
N ALA A 69 -42.94 57.95 -29.98
CA ALA A 69 -43.77 57.96 -31.20
C ALA A 69 -44.03 56.54 -31.75
N THR A 70 -45.31 56.20 -31.94
CA THR A 70 -45.81 55.19 -32.90
C THR A 70 -47.18 55.71 -33.32
N PRO A 71 -47.46 55.83 -34.62
CA PRO A 71 -48.22 54.78 -35.35
C PRO A 71 -47.67 54.64 -36.81
N GLU A 72 -48.27 54.03 -37.84
CA GLU A 72 -49.64 53.55 -38.15
C GLU A 72 -49.66 52.15 -38.83
N LYS A 73 -50.86 51.69 -39.23
CA LYS A 73 -51.12 50.41 -39.92
C LYS A 73 -51.39 50.61 -41.42
N GLY A 74 -51.14 49.55 -42.20
CA GLY A 74 -51.93 49.24 -43.42
C GLY A 74 -51.10 49.00 -44.70
N ASN A 75 -51.58 48.24 -45.69
CA ASN A 75 -52.64 47.21 -45.62
C ASN A 75 -52.50 46.22 -46.80
N THR A 76 -53.03 45.00 -46.62
CA THR A 76 -53.46 44.01 -47.64
C THR A 76 -52.93 44.09 -49.10
N THR A 77 -52.39 42.97 -49.59
CA THR A 77 -53.08 42.20 -50.66
C THR A 77 -52.57 40.76 -50.74
N GLU A 78 -53.41 39.86 -51.28
CA GLU A 78 -53.11 38.44 -51.46
C GLU A 78 -52.46 38.17 -52.82
N ASN A 79 -51.75 37.05 -52.96
CA ASN A 79 -52.08 36.15 -54.06
C ASN A 79 -51.65 34.70 -53.78
N ASN A 80 -52.44 33.73 -54.25
CA ASN A 80 -52.11 32.32 -54.22
C ASN A 80 -51.27 31.94 -55.43
N ASN A 81 -50.44 30.90 -55.32
CA ASN A 81 -50.63 29.76 -56.22
C ASN A 81 -50.03 28.45 -55.69
N ASN A 82 -50.63 27.35 -56.15
CA ASN A 82 -50.44 25.99 -55.67
C ASN A 82 -49.56 25.18 -56.65
N SER A 83 -48.69 24.27 -56.18
CA SER A 83 -48.09 23.20 -57.00
C SER A 83 -47.31 22.14 -56.20
N THR A 84 -48.01 21.04 -55.91
CA THR A 84 -47.52 19.65 -55.83
C THR A 84 -48.50 18.79 -56.66
N PRO A 85 -48.25 17.49 -56.97
CA PRO A 85 -47.09 16.64 -56.70
C PRO A 85 -46.54 15.89 -57.94
N VAL A 86 -45.46 15.11 -57.76
CA VAL A 86 -45.23 13.83 -58.48
C VAL A 86 -44.68 12.80 -57.47
N LEU A 87 -44.99 11.52 -57.66
CA LEU A 87 -44.63 10.39 -56.80
C LEU A 87 -44.11 9.21 -57.66
N THR A 88 -43.72 8.12 -56.98
CA THR A 88 -43.44 6.75 -57.50
C THR A 88 -42.06 6.49 -58.14
N PRO A 89 -41.55 5.23 -58.13
CA PRO A 89 -41.69 4.23 -57.07
C PRO A 89 -40.39 3.47 -56.70
N GLU A 90 -40.56 2.58 -55.74
CA GLU A 90 -39.66 1.59 -55.15
C GLU A 90 -38.69 0.84 -56.10
N THR A 91 -37.57 0.39 -55.53
CA THR A 91 -37.08 -0.98 -55.77
C THR A 91 -36.59 -1.58 -54.45
N GLN A 92 -36.96 -2.83 -54.18
CA GLN A 92 -36.69 -3.49 -52.90
C GLN A 92 -35.31 -4.18 -52.91
N THR A 93 -34.64 -4.23 -51.76
CA THR A 93 -33.77 -5.38 -51.42
C THR A 93 -33.67 -5.57 -49.90
N LYS A 94 -33.99 -6.78 -49.46
CA LYS A 94 -33.86 -7.33 -48.09
C LYS A 94 -33.74 -8.86 -48.29
N PRO A 95 -33.16 -9.66 -47.37
CA PRO A 95 -32.45 -9.30 -46.14
C PRO A 95 -31.02 -9.87 -46.05
N ALA A 96 -30.29 -9.46 -45.01
CA ALA A 96 -29.38 -10.34 -44.30
C ALA A 96 -29.70 -10.21 -42.80
N VAL A 97 -30.05 -11.33 -42.15
CA VAL A 97 -30.24 -11.41 -40.70
C VAL A 97 -29.30 -12.48 -40.16
N SER A 98 -28.45 -12.06 -39.23
CA SER A 98 -27.80 -12.91 -38.22
C SER A 98 -27.87 -12.08 -36.94
N SER A 99 -28.74 -12.33 -35.96
CA SER A 99 -29.03 -13.57 -35.21
C SER A 99 -27.83 -14.13 -34.48
N SER A 100 -27.96 -14.25 -33.15
CA SER A 100 -27.04 -14.88 -32.18
C SER A 100 -25.63 -14.27 -32.05
N THR A 101 -24.99 -14.26 -30.88
CA THR A 101 -25.34 -14.94 -29.60
C THR A 101 -24.89 -14.11 -28.39
N ASP A 102 -25.66 -14.19 -27.29
CA ASP A 102 -25.14 -14.04 -25.93
C ASP A 102 -24.37 -15.30 -25.51
N ALA A 103 -23.58 -15.19 -24.42
CA ALA A 103 -22.70 -16.23 -23.86
C ALA A 103 -21.50 -16.61 -24.77
N SER A 104 -20.40 -17.16 -24.25
CA SER A 104 -20.14 -17.68 -22.89
C SER A 104 -18.80 -17.11 -22.36
N THR A 105 -18.50 -16.98 -21.06
CA THR A 105 -18.40 -18.01 -20.00
C THR A 105 -17.63 -19.27 -20.39
N ALA A 106 -16.32 -19.26 -20.14
CA ALA A 106 -15.52 -20.43 -19.80
C ALA A 106 -15.13 -20.24 -18.33
N ASP A 107 -15.62 -21.00 -17.34
CA ASP A 107 -15.51 -22.45 -17.18
C ASP A 107 -14.09 -22.96 -17.47
N ASN A 108 -13.22 -23.19 -16.48
CA ASN A 108 -13.36 -23.91 -15.19
C ASN A 108 -13.58 -25.43 -15.38
N THR A 109 -12.49 -26.15 -15.70
CA THR A 109 -12.46 -27.61 -15.69
C THR A 109 -11.48 -28.16 -14.66
N ASN A 110 -12.02 -28.44 -13.47
CA ASN A 110 -11.60 -29.43 -12.47
C ASN A 110 -10.27 -30.19 -12.69
N LYS A 111 -9.42 -30.17 -11.64
CA LYS A 111 -8.80 -31.40 -11.12
C LYS A 111 -8.80 -31.43 -9.59
N THR A 112 -9.91 -31.90 -9.03
CA THR A 112 -10.02 -32.36 -7.64
C THR A 112 -10.09 -33.89 -7.63
N PRO A 113 -9.28 -34.60 -6.82
CA PRO A 113 -9.53 -35.99 -6.46
C PRO A 113 -10.19 -36.07 -5.07
N THR A 114 -11.40 -36.63 -4.99
CA THR A 114 -12.18 -36.72 -3.74
C THR A 114 -12.33 -38.17 -3.26
N VAL A 115 -11.74 -38.51 -2.11
CA VAL A 115 -12.02 -39.68 -1.24
C VAL A 115 -11.48 -39.33 0.16
N SER A 116 -12.19 -39.41 1.29
CA SER A 116 -13.63 -39.58 1.58
C SER A 116 -13.93 -38.99 2.96
N GLU A 117 -15.21 -38.71 3.27
CA GLU A 117 -15.65 -38.26 4.60
C GLU A 117 -15.95 -39.41 5.56
N ASN A 118 -15.47 -39.29 6.82
CA ASN A 118 -16.17 -39.51 8.11
C ASN A 118 -15.11 -39.63 9.23
N ASN A 119 -15.36 -39.21 10.47
CA ASN A 119 -16.64 -38.96 11.14
C ASN A 119 -16.63 -37.69 12.02
N GLN A 120 -17.81 -37.31 12.53
CA GLN A 120 -18.04 -36.09 13.34
C GLN A 120 -17.45 -36.17 14.76
N ASN A 121 -16.93 -35.06 15.30
CA ASN A 121 -17.64 -34.28 16.34
C ASN A 121 -16.87 -33.04 16.88
N GLN A 122 -17.67 -32.04 17.26
CA GLN A 122 -17.35 -30.88 18.13
C GLN A 122 -18.16 -31.02 19.45
N PRO A 123 -17.99 -30.18 20.50
CA PRO A 123 -17.10 -29.02 20.67
C PRO A 123 -16.30 -29.00 22.00
N MET A 124 -15.53 -27.92 22.18
CA MET A 124 -15.05 -27.30 23.44
C MET A 124 -16.21 -26.66 24.26
N PRO A 125 -16.03 -25.99 25.43
CA PRO A 125 -14.82 -25.78 26.26
C PRO A 125 -14.99 -25.95 27.82
N ALA A 126 -13.93 -25.62 28.56
CA ALA A 126 -13.90 -24.95 29.88
C ALA A 126 -13.76 -25.74 31.21
N THR A 127 -12.84 -25.17 32.01
CA THR A 127 -12.44 -25.23 33.43
C THR A 127 -13.56 -25.20 34.51
N PRO A 128 -13.28 -25.36 35.84
CA PRO A 128 -11.99 -25.64 36.54
C PRO A 128 -12.02 -26.70 37.69
N SER A 129 -10.82 -27.00 38.21
CA SER A 129 -10.37 -27.29 39.60
C SER A 129 -11.22 -27.91 40.74
N ASN A 130 -10.49 -28.71 41.55
CA ASN A 130 -10.61 -29.03 43.00
C ASN A 130 -11.45 -30.22 43.52
N GLU A 131 -10.69 -31.18 44.08
CA GLU A 131 -10.82 -31.82 45.42
C GLU A 131 -11.90 -32.87 45.77
N GLN A 132 -11.40 -33.93 46.45
CA GLN A 132 -12.03 -34.81 47.47
C GLN A 132 -13.48 -35.29 47.22
N GLY A 133 -13.81 -36.57 47.03
CA GLY A 133 -13.19 -37.80 47.52
C GLY A 133 -14.26 -38.78 48.05
N SER A 134 -13.92 -40.08 48.13
CA SER A 134 -14.61 -41.14 48.90
C SER A 134 -16.03 -41.63 48.51
N SER A 135 -16.12 -42.95 48.26
CA SER A 135 -17.28 -43.84 48.51
C SER A 135 -18.53 -43.65 47.61
N SER A 136 -19.43 -44.63 47.42
CA SER A 136 -19.54 -46.03 47.90
C SER A 136 -20.32 -46.92 46.91
N ASP A 137 -20.14 -48.24 47.00
CA ASP A 137 -21.14 -49.30 46.71
C ASP A 137 -21.78 -49.42 45.30
N SER A 138 -22.49 -50.50 44.92
CA SER A 138 -22.40 -51.95 45.19
C SER A 138 -23.49 -52.67 44.36
N LYS A 139 -23.51 -54.02 44.36
CA LYS A 139 -24.63 -54.91 43.94
C LYS A 139 -24.92 -55.02 42.42
N ARG A 140 -25.49 -56.14 41.89
CA ARG A 140 -25.67 -57.53 42.39
C ARG A 140 -26.32 -58.44 41.33
N SER A 141 -25.83 -59.67 41.19
CA SER A 141 -26.59 -60.88 40.79
C SER A 141 -25.73 -62.13 41.04
N SER A 142 -26.08 -63.26 41.70
CA SER A 142 -27.28 -63.83 42.37
C SER A 142 -28.07 -64.94 41.65
N GLU A 143 -27.71 -66.19 41.93
CA GLU A 143 -28.50 -67.46 42.02
C GLU A 143 -27.59 -68.41 42.88
N THR A 144 -27.94 -69.06 44.01
CA THR A 144 -29.01 -70.02 44.41
C THR A 144 -28.82 -71.43 43.82
N ASN A 145 -28.61 -72.53 44.58
CA ASN A 145 -28.53 -72.79 46.04
C ASN A 145 -27.37 -73.84 46.34
N ASP A 146 -27.40 -74.95 47.11
CA ASP A 146 -28.39 -75.63 48.01
C ASP A 146 -27.75 -76.64 49.03
N GLU A 147 -28.59 -77.42 49.73
CA GLU A 147 -28.34 -78.41 50.81
C GLU A 147 -27.07 -79.32 50.72
N THR A 148 -26.39 -79.67 51.81
CA THR A 148 -26.86 -80.69 52.81
C THR A 148 -26.02 -80.74 54.10
N LEU A 149 -26.58 -81.29 55.19
CA LEU A 149 -25.88 -81.57 56.46
C LEU A 149 -25.33 -83.01 56.53
N ASN A 150 -24.29 -83.24 57.35
CA ASN A 150 -24.30 -84.40 58.26
C ASN A 150 -23.40 -84.26 59.52
N GLN A 151 -23.51 -85.22 60.45
CA GLN A 151 -23.07 -85.15 61.84
C GLN A 151 -21.67 -85.77 62.15
N PRO A 152 -21.10 -85.55 63.37
CA PRO A 152 -19.68 -85.81 63.67
C PRO A 152 -19.38 -87.23 64.20
N VAL A 153 -18.09 -87.58 64.26
CA VAL A 153 -17.57 -88.78 64.94
C VAL A 153 -16.38 -88.40 65.83
N VAL A 154 -16.33 -88.98 67.03
CA VAL A 154 -15.20 -88.88 67.97
C VAL A 154 -14.39 -90.18 67.93
N THR A 155 -13.07 -90.08 67.79
CA THR A 155 -12.13 -91.16 68.14
C THR A 155 -10.84 -90.59 68.73
N THR A 156 -10.53 -91.00 69.95
CA THR A 156 -9.25 -90.76 70.64
C THR A 156 -8.18 -91.75 70.17
N ASN A 157 -6.93 -91.32 70.11
CA ASN A 157 -5.78 -92.18 70.41
C ASN A 157 -4.59 -91.33 70.88
N GLU A 158 -3.69 -91.92 71.67
CA GLU A 158 -2.64 -91.19 72.39
C GLU A 158 -1.23 -91.32 71.76
N GLN A 159 -0.42 -90.27 71.98
CA GLN A 159 1.05 -90.24 71.96
C GLN A 159 1.81 -90.44 70.63
N PRO A 160 3.08 -89.97 70.54
CA PRO A 160 3.83 -89.12 71.48
C PRO A 160 4.19 -87.73 70.90
N ARG A 161 4.79 -86.89 71.76
CA ARG A 161 5.29 -85.53 71.46
C ARG A 161 6.21 -85.45 70.24
N GLU A 162 6.04 -84.39 69.44
CA GLU A 162 7.15 -83.48 69.12
C GLU A 162 6.84 -82.09 69.67
N GLU A 163 7.87 -81.41 70.19
CA GLU A 163 7.74 -80.15 70.93
C GLU A 163 7.90 -78.96 69.97
N VAL A 164 6.85 -78.69 69.18
CA VAL A 164 6.82 -77.53 68.27
C VAL A 164 6.75 -76.26 69.11
N ALA A 165 7.90 -75.60 69.27
CA ALA A 165 8.00 -74.33 69.97
C ALA A 165 7.07 -73.29 69.33
N THR A 166 6.08 -72.82 70.08
CA THR A 166 5.20 -71.71 69.68
C THR A 166 6.05 -70.46 69.51
N GLU A 167 6.22 -70.02 68.27
CA GLU A 167 6.96 -68.81 67.95
C GLU A 167 6.25 -67.58 68.53
N ASP A 168 7.01 -66.61 69.04
CA ASP A 168 6.47 -65.42 69.70
C ASP A 168 5.51 -64.68 68.74
N PRO A 169 4.26 -64.36 69.14
CA PRO A 169 3.35 -63.56 68.32
C PRO A 169 3.96 -62.20 67.93
N ALA A 170 4.91 -61.65 68.69
CA ALA A 170 5.65 -60.45 68.31
C ALA A 170 6.63 -60.68 67.14
N ILE A 171 7.27 -61.87 67.03
CA ILE A 171 8.06 -62.27 65.85
C ILE A 171 7.13 -62.45 64.65
N THR A 172 5.99 -63.13 64.85
CA THR A 172 4.99 -63.38 63.80
C THR A 172 4.45 -62.06 63.22
N ASN A 173 4.13 -61.09 64.08
CA ASN A 173 3.66 -59.77 63.66
C ASN A 173 4.76 -58.97 62.93
N ALA A 174 6.01 -59.00 63.42
CA ALA A 174 7.14 -58.34 62.73
C ALA A 174 7.39 -58.95 61.35
N ARG A 175 7.29 -60.28 61.20
CA ARG A 175 7.41 -60.98 59.92
C ARG A 175 6.30 -60.60 58.95
N ASN A 176 5.05 -60.57 59.41
CA ASN A 176 3.91 -60.17 58.58
C ASN A 176 4.03 -58.72 58.11
N ALA A 177 4.46 -57.80 58.99
CA ALA A 177 4.70 -56.41 58.64
C ALA A 177 5.84 -56.22 57.63
N LEU A 178 6.89 -57.06 57.65
CA LEU A 178 7.94 -57.07 56.63
C LEU A 178 7.40 -57.62 55.29
N LYS A 179 6.65 -58.72 55.32
CA LYS A 179 6.05 -59.32 54.10
C LYS A 179 5.05 -58.39 53.40
N GLU A 180 4.34 -57.55 54.14
CA GLU A 180 3.45 -56.51 53.57
C GLU A 180 4.22 -55.42 52.81
N VAL A 181 5.48 -55.11 53.20
CA VAL A 181 6.34 -54.19 52.46
C VAL A 181 6.98 -54.89 51.27
N LEU A 182 7.45 -56.13 51.44
CA LEU A 182 7.99 -56.95 50.35
C LEU A 182 6.98 -57.16 49.20
N ALA A 183 5.69 -57.33 49.52
CA ALA A 183 4.61 -57.43 48.54
C ALA A 183 4.47 -56.19 47.61
N LYS A 184 5.10 -55.06 47.95
CA LYS A 184 5.09 -53.82 47.16
C LYS A 184 6.29 -53.70 46.20
N LYS A 185 7.21 -54.68 46.20
CA LYS A 185 8.47 -54.70 45.43
C LYS A 185 8.31 -54.28 43.96
N ASP A 186 7.47 -54.98 43.20
CA ASP A 186 7.29 -54.68 41.77
C ASP A 186 6.61 -53.32 41.56
N ALA A 187 5.67 -52.94 42.43
CA ALA A 187 4.95 -51.66 42.35
C ALA A 187 5.86 -50.46 42.65
N GLU A 188 6.82 -50.58 43.56
CA GLU A 188 7.84 -49.55 43.80
C GLU A 188 8.90 -49.56 42.68
N LEU A 189 9.48 -50.71 42.34
CA LEU A 189 10.53 -50.80 41.31
C LEU A 189 10.07 -50.33 39.92
N ASN A 190 8.77 -50.48 39.61
CA ASN A 190 8.18 -49.98 38.35
C ASN A 190 8.13 -48.43 38.26
N LYS A 191 8.27 -47.69 39.37
CA LYS A 191 8.37 -46.22 39.35
C LYS A 191 9.71 -45.72 38.79
N TYR A 192 10.71 -46.59 38.69
CA TYR A 192 12.10 -46.27 38.37
C TYR A 192 12.58 -46.93 37.06
N LEU A 193 11.66 -47.28 36.15
CA LEU A 193 12.00 -47.96 34.88
C LEU A 193 12.75 -47.09 33.87
N ASP A 194 12.56 -45.76 33.89
CA ASP A 194 13.27 -44.82 33.02
C ASP A 194 14.80 -44.94 33.23
N ASN A 195 15.56 -44.80 32.14
CA ASN A 195 17.02 -44.84 32.17
C ASN A 195 17.63 -43.78 33.11
N ARG A 196 16.93 -42.67 33.37
CA ARG A 196 17.38 -41.60 34.28
C ARG A 196 17.36 -41.96 35.76
N TYR A 197 16.74 -43.07 36.16
CA TYR A 197 16.66 -43.53 37.55
C TYR A 197 17.38 -44.86 37.83
N GLN A 198 18.17 -45.42 36.90
CA GLN A 198 18.71 -46.79 37.06
C GLN A 198 19.53 -46.99 38.35
N THR A 199 20.25 -45.97 38.83
CA THR A 199 20.95 -46.02 40.13
C THR A 199 19.99 -46.21 41.29
N ILE A 200 18.90 -45.41 41.32
CA ILE A 200 17.84 -45.50 42.34
C ILE A 200 17.17 -46.87 42.29
N LYS A 201 16.88 -47.37 41.08
CA LYS A 201 16.33 -48.71 40.87
C LYS A 201 17.26 -49.81 41.38
N ALA A 202 18.57 -49.69 41.15
CA ALA A 202 19.56 -50.66 41.61
C ALA A 202 19.72 -50.66 43.14
N GLU A 203 19.83 -49.49 43.76
CA GLU A 203 19.86 -49.35 45.23
C GLU A 203 18.61 -49.95 45.88
N LEU A 204 17.43 -49.63 45.36
CA LEU A 204 16.16 -50.16 45.85
C LEU A 204 16.01 -51.67 45.61
N THR A 205 16.52 -52.19 44.47
CA THR A 205 16.54 -53.64 44.19
C THR A 205 17.41 -54.39 45.21
N ASN A 206 18.57 -53.82 45.58
CA ASN A 206 19.43 -54.39 46.62
C ASN A 206 18.74 -54.39 47.98
N ALA A 207 18.09 -53.28 48.37
CA ALA A 207 17.35 -53.20 49.63
C ALA A 207 16.18 -54.22 49.71
N PHE A 208 15.43 -54.42 48.63
CA PHE A 208 14.42 -55.49 48.56
C PHE A 208 15.06 -56.88 48.66
N THR A 209 16.19 -57.12 48.01
CA THR A 209 16.90 -58.41 48.04
C THR A 209 17.42 -58.74 49.44
N ASP A 210 18.05 -57.78 50.12
CA ASP A 210 18.51 -57.93 51.50
C ASP A 210 17.35 -58.23 52.46
N ALA A 211 16.19 -57.61 52.24
CA ALA A 211 14.98 -57.88 53.01
C ALA A 211 14.37 -59.27 52.73
N GLU A 212 14.37 -59.72 51.47
CA GLU A 212 13.92 -61.07 51.09
C GLU A 212 14.77 -62.16 51.72
N THR A 213 16.10 -61.98 51.85
CA THR A 213 16.98 -62.97 52.50
C THR A 213 16.74 -63.11 54.01
N LYS A 214 16.15 -62.11 54.66
CA LYS A 214 15.95 -62.07 56.12
C LYS A 214 14.50 -62.26 56.57
N GLN A 215 13.57 -62.40 55.63
CA GLN A 215 12.12 -62.46 55.93
C GLN A 215 11.71 -63.64 56.84
N GLU A 216 12.45 -64.75 56.85
CA GLU A 216 12.20 -65.90 57.73
C GLU A 216 13.09 -65.91 58.99
N SER A 217 13.71 -64.77 59.35
CA SER A 217 14.44 -64.66 60.61
C SER A 217 13.53 -64.95 61.81
N LYS A 218 14.12 -65.52 62.86
CA LYS A 218 13.51 -65.74 64.18
C LYS A 218 13.92 -64.68 65.20
N ASN A 219 14.66 -63.66 64.77
CA ASN A 219 15.05 -62.54 65.60
C ASN A 219 14.11 -61.35 65.32
N LYS A 220 13.24 -61.04 66.29
CA LYS A 220 12.30 -59.90 66.19
C LYS A 220 13.01 -58.59 65.84
N THR A 221 14.12 -58.30 66.52
CA THR A 221 14.89 -57.06 66.34
C THR A 221 15.53 -56.99 64.95
N GLU A 222 15.86 -58.13 64.34
CA GLU A 222 16.34 -58.18 62.96
C GLU A 222 15.21 -57.89 61.96
N LEU A 223 14.04 -58.51 62.13
CA LEU A 223 12.87 -58.24 61.29
C LEU A 223 12.43 -56.77 61.34
N GLU A 224 12.37 -56.19 62.55
CA GLU A 224 12.02 -54.77 62.75
C GLU A 224 13.09 -53.82 62.15
N SER A 225 14.38 -54.16 62.31
CA SER A 225 15.49 -53.40 61.72
C SER A 225 15.50 -53.45 60.18
N VAL A 226 15.31 -54.64 59.61
CA VAL A 226 15.24 -54.86 58.15
C VAL A 226 14.03 -54.15 57.54
N LYS A 227 12.86 -54.21 58.19
CA LYS A 227 11.69 -53.45 57.74
C LYS A 227 11.97 -51.95 57.75
N SER A 228 12.54 -51.42 58.84
CA SER A 228 12.90 -50.00 58.95
C SER A 228 13.91 -49.56 57.87
N ALA A 229 14.90 -50.39 57.57
CA ALA A 229 15.86 -50.13 56.49
C ALA A 229 15.19 -50.14 55.09
N LEU A 230 14.24 -51.05 54.84
CA LEU A 230 13.49 -51.10 53.58
C LEU A 230 12.51 -49.92 53.45
N ASP A 231 11.79 -49.56 54.51
CA ASP A 231 10.93 -48.36 54.54
C ASP A 231 11.78 -47.09 54.26
N GLN A 232 12.96 -46.98 54.85
CA GLN A 232 13.92 -45.90 54.59
C GLN A 232 14.46 -45.92 53.15
N ALA A 233 14.73 -47.09 52.57
CA ALA A 233 15.17 -47.20 51.18
C ALA A 233 14.07 -46.80 50.18
N ILE A 234 12.81 -47.14 50.46
CA ILE A 234 11.65 -46.71 49.67
C ILE A 234 11.48 -45.18 49.78
N ALA A 235 11.54 -44.62 50.99
CA ALA A 235 11.44 -43.17 51.20
C ALA A 235 12.60 -42.40 50.55
N LYS A 236 13.84 -42.92 50.66
CA LYS A 236 15.01 -42.39 49.95
C LYS A 236 14.77 -42.40 48.44
N ALA A 237 14.38 -43.53 47.86
CA ALA A 237 14.15 -43.65 46.42
C ALA A 237 13.08 -42.67 45.90
N GLN A 238 12.04 -42.39 46.69
CA GLN A 238 11.02 -41.40 46.35
C GLN A 238 11.55 -39.96 46.41
N ASN A 239 12.39 -39.63 47.40
CA ASN A 239 13.08 -38.34 47.47
C ASN A 239 14.10 -38.18 46.33
N ASP A 240 15.00 -39.16 46.14
CA ASP A 240 16.01 -39.19 45.08
C ASP A 240 15.39 -38.97 43.69
N LYS A 241 14.23 -39.59 43.42
CA LYS A 241 13.50 -39.39 42.16
C LYS A 241 12.96 -37.97 42.04
N THR A 242 12.43 -37.40 43.13
CA THR A 242 11.91 -36.03 43.14
C THR A 242 13.04 -35.02 42.88
N GLU A 243 14.20 -35.21 43.52
CA GLU A 243 15.42 -34.45 43.24
C GLU A 243 15.88 -34.63 41.79
N LYS A 244 15.84 -35.86 41.25
CA LYS A 244 16.26 -36.15 39.88
C LYS A 244 15.32 -35.57 38.82
N ASP A 245 14.02 -35.52 39.09
CA ASP A 245 13.03 -34.87 38.22
C ASP A 245 13.24 -33.35 38.18
N VAL A 246 13.51 -32.73 39.34
CA VAL A 246 13.90 -31.32 39.45
C VAL A 246 15.23 -31.05 38.74
N GLU A 247 16.24 -31.93 38.87
CA GLU A 247 17.52 -31.82 38.18
C GLU A 247 17.35 -31.86 36.65
N VAL A 248 16.60 -32.82 36.13
CA VAL A 248 16.34 -32.97 34.69
C VAL A 248 15.57 -31.76 34.14
N ALA A 249 14.45 -31.38 34.77
CA ALA A 249 13.66 -30.23 34.33
C ALA A 249 14.46 -28.92 34.38
N ARG A 250 15.28 -28.71 35.41
CA ARG A 250 16.16 -27.53 35.53
C ARG A 250 17.27 -27.53 34.48
N ASN A 251 17.82 -28.69 34.12
CA ASN A 251 18.83 -28.81 33.05
C ASN A 251 18.22 -28.58 31.66
N GLU A 252 17.02 -29.09 31.39
CA GLU A 252 16.30 -28.81 30.14
C GLU A 252 15.93 -27.32 30.01
N LEU A 253 15.41 -26.70 31.06
CA LEU A 253 15.13 -25.26 31.09
C LEU A 253 16.40 -24.43 30.84
N LYS A 254 17.52 -24.77 31.50
CA LYS A 254 18.83 -24.14 31.27
C LYS A 254 19.32 -24.30 29.82
N ALA A 255 19.05 -25.43 29.17
CA ALA A 255 19.41 -25.65 27.76
C ALA A 255 18.58 -24.79 26.77
N VAL A 256 17.38 -24.34 27.15
CA VAL A 256 16.62 -23.31 26.40
C VAL A 256 17.15 -21.92 26.72
N ILE A 257 17.38 -21.59 28.00
CA ILE A 257 17.92 -20.28 28.43
C ILE A 257 19.29 -19.98 27.82
N ALA A 258 20.15 -20.99 27.64
CA ALA A 258 21.46 -20.85 27.00
C ALA A 258 21.39 -20.26 25.57
N LYS A 259 20.22 -20.29 24.92
CA LYS A 259 19.97 -19.69 23.60
C LYS A 259 19.55 -18.22 23.66
N LYS A 260 19.56 -17.56 24.84
CA LYS A 260 19.15 -16.15 25.00
C LYS A 260 19.84 -15.23 24.00
N GLU A 261 21.16 -15.31 23.87
CA GLU A 261 21.94 -14.43 23.00
C GLU A 261 21.67 -14.73 21.52
N GLU A 262 21.65 -16.01 21.12
CA GLU A 262 21.28 -16.47 19.78
C GLU A 262 19.90 -15.92 19.37
N LYS A 263 18.89 -16.06 20.24
CA LYS A 263 17.52 -15.65 19.92
C LYS A 263 17.33 -14.14 19.96
N LEU A 264 17.86 -13.43 20.96
CA LEU A 264 17.70 -11.97 21.02
C LEU A 264 18.49 -11.23 19.92
N ALA A 265 19.55 -11.83 19.37
CA ALA A 265 20.25 -11.30 18.20
C ALA A 265 19.38 -11.27 16.93
N LEU A 266 18.35 -12.12 16.83
CA LEU A 266 17.42 -12.13 15.69
C LEU A 266 16.49 -10.91 15.65
N TYR A 267 16.35 -10.16 16.76
CA TYR A 267 15.39 -9.04 16.90
C TYR A 267 16.10 -7.70 17.10
N VAL A 268 17.22 -7.51 16.40
CA VAL A 268 17.91 -6.22 16.28
C VAL A 268 17.39 -5.51 15.03
N ASP A 269 17.10 -4.21 15.16
CA ASP A 269 16.76 -3.37 14.02
C ASP A 269 18.01 -3.00 13.25
N ALA A 270 18.07 -3.33 11.95
CA ALA A 270 19.08 -2.77 11.06
C ALA A 270 18.96 -1.24 11.02
N ASP A 271 20.07 -0.53 10.87
CA ASP A 271 20.11 0.94 10.97
C ASP A 271 19.21 1.63 9.94
N ASP A 272 19.10 1.04 8.74
CA ASP A 272 18.25 1.46 7.62
C ASP A 272 16.78 1.02 7.73
N SER A 273 16.43 0.13 8.68
CA SER A 273 15.05 -0.35 8.85
C SER A 273 14.10 0.78 9.22
N LYS A 274 13.05 0.98 8.41
CA LYS A 274 11.95 1.92 8.67
C LYS A 274 11.01 1.45 9.80
N TYR A 275 11.04 0.18 10.21
CA TYR A 275 10.23 -0.37 11.31
C TYR A 275 11.08 -0.94 12.45
N THR A 276 10.48 -1.09 13.64
CA THR A 276 11.17 -1.60 14.85
C THR A 276 10.58 -2.90 15.39
N GLN A 277 11.47 -3.85 15.67
CA GLN A 277 11.21 -5.12 16.37
C GLN A 277 11.39 -4.99 17.89
N LYS A 278 11.72 -3.81 18.43
CA LYS A 278 12.08 -3.64 19.85
C LYS A 278 11.05 -4.24 20.81
N ALA A 279 9.75 -4.01 20.59
CA ALA A 279 8.70 -4.57 21.44
C ALA A 279 8.68 -6.12 21.46
N ILE A 280 9.01 -6.77 20.33
CA ILE A 280 9.14 -8.23 20.23
C ILE A 280 10.35 -8.69 21.05
N LYS A 281 11.49 -7.98 20.93
CA LYS A 281 12.70 -8.24 21.69
C LYS A 281 12.49 -8.07 23.20
N ASP A 282 11.82 -7.00 23.62
CA ASP A 282 11.54 -6.69 25.03
C ASP A 282 10.71 -7.81 25.68
N ILE A 283 9.64 -8.27 25.01
CA ILE A 283 8.79 -9.38 25.47
C ILE A 283 9.60 -10.68 25.60
N LEU A 284 10.43 -11.00 24.61
CA LEU A 284 11.27 -12.19 24.62
C LEU A 284 12.37 -12.12 25.70
N GLU A 285 12.95 -10.95 25.95
CA GLU A 285 13.93 -10.72 27.02
C GLU A 285 13.29 -10.85 28.41
N ILE A 286 12.05 -10.41 28.59
CA ILE A 286 11.28 -10.67 29.81
C ILE A 286 11.06 -12.18 30.00
N ALA A 287 10.66 -12.92 28.95
CA ALA A 287 10.47 -14.37 29.03
C ALA A 287 11.78 -15.10 29.41
N PHE A 288 12.92 -14.76 28.80
CA PHE A 288 14.23 -15.30 29.21
C PHE A 288 14.61 -14.95 30.64
N SER A 289 14.21 -13.77 31.13
CA SER A 289 14.52 -13.32 32.50
C SER A 289 13.68 -14.06 33.56
N ASN A 290 12.39 -14.26 33.30
CA ASN A 290 11.50 -15.07 34.13
C ASN A 290 11.98 -16.52 34.22
N ALA A 291 12.27 -17.13 33.07
CA ALA A 291 12.86 -18.47 32.98
C ALA A 291 14.18 -18.58 33.76
N SER A 292 15.04 -17.55 33.68
CA SER A 292 16.30 -17.51 34.43
C SER A 292 16.07 -17.47 35.95
N ALA A 293 15.08 -16.73 36.43
CA ALA A 293 14.73 -16.69 37.84
C ALA A 293 14.22 -18.04 38.36
N VAL A 294 13.31 -18.71 37.63
CA VAL A 294 12.81 -20.05 38.00
C VAL A 294 13.93 -21.11 37.92
N ALA A 295 14.83 -21.02 36.94
CA ALA A 295 15.98 -21.92 36.84
C ALA A 295 17.06 -21.72 37.94
N GLN A 296 17.04 -20.58 38.63
CA GLN A 296 17.94 -20.22 39.73
C GLN A 296 17.32 -20.40 41.11
N ALA A 297 16.00 -20.53 41.23
CA ALA A 297 15.34 -20.79 42.50
C ALA A 297 15.56 -22.25 42.94
N ASP A 298 16.19 -22.42 44.11
CA ASP A 298 16.45 -23.75 44.70
C ASP A 298 15.14 -24.48 45.05
N THR A 299 14.09 -23.73 45.41
CA THR A 299 12.77 -24.25 45.81
C THR A 299 11.87 -24.68 44.66
N SER A 300 12.25 -24.47 43.39
CA SER A 300 11.38 -24.79 42.25
C SER A 300 11.19 -26.29 42.03
N THR A 301 9.92 -26.67 41.88
CA THR A 301 9.47 -28.02 41.55
C THR A 301 9.68 -28.36 40.08
N ALA A 302 9.65 -29.66 39.75
CA ALA A 302 9.79 -30.12 38.37
C ALA A 302 8.67 -29.59 37.45
N ASP A 303 7.44 -29.47 37.97
CA ASP A 303 6.31 -28.97 37.21
C ASP A 303 6.42 -27.47 36.90
N GLU A 304 6.89 -26.65 37.86
CA GLU A 304 7.16 -25.22 37.61
C GLU A 304 8.27 -25.03 36.56
N LEU A 305 9.34 -25.82 36.65
CA LEU A 305 10.45 -25.80 35.69
C LEU A 305 9.99 -26.18 34.27
N ASN A 306 9.18 -27.24 34.15
CA ASN A 306 8.58 -27.66 32.88
C ASN A 306 7.56 -26.65 32.33
N GLN A 307 6.75 -26.04 33.20
CA GLN A 307 5.78 -25.01 32.79
C GLN A 307 6.50 -23.75 32.27
N GLU A 308 7.56 -23.31 32.94
CA GLU A 308 8.33 -22.13 32.52
C GLU A 308 9.15 -22.40 31.25
N LYS A 309 9.67 -23.64 31.08
CA LYS A 309 10.27 -24.11 29.82
C LYS A 309 9.27 -23.95 28.66
N HIS A 310 8.05 -24.45 28.81
CA HIS A 310 7.03 -24.33 27.77
C HIS A 310 6.56 -22.88 27.54
N LYS A 311 6.53 -22.01 28.57
CA LYS A 311 6.30 -20.57 28.37
C LYS A 311 7.41 -19.94 27.52
N LEU A 312 8.68 -20.27 27.79
CA LEU A 312 9.82 -19.75 27.04
C LEU A 312 9.85 -20.26 25.59
N GLU A 313 9.59 -21.55 25.38
CA GLU A 313 9.48 -22.16 24.04
C GLU A 313 8.36 -21.49 23.22
N ASN A 314 7.19 -21.27 23.82
CA ASN A 314 6.08 -20.56 23.19
C ASN A 314 6.38 -19.06 22.96
N ALA A 315 7.13 -18.40 23.85
CA ALA A 315 7.56 -17.01 23.68
C ALA A 315 8.53 -16.85 22.50
N ILE A 316 9.47 -17.78 22.32
CA ILE A 316 10.37 -17.82 21.15
C ILE A 316 9.56 -17.98 19.86
N LEU A 317 8.63 -18.95 19.81
CA LEU A 317 7.76 -19.17 18.64
C LEU A 317 6.89 -17.95 18.33
N THR A 318 6.30 -17.32 19.36
CA THR A 318 5.46 -16.12 19.22
C THR A 318 6.26 -14.93 18.71
N ALA A 319 7.52 -14.79 19.10
CA ALA A 319 8.41 -13.75 18.61
C ALA A 319 8.76 -13.93 17.12
N ASP A 320 9.07 -15.16 16.69
CA ASP A 320 9.36 -15.46 15.27
C ASP A 320 8.09 -15.25 14.40
N THR A 321 6.90 -15.62 14.88
CA THR A 321 5.62 -15.30 14.23
C THR A 321 5.39 -13.78 14.13
N SER A 322 5.51 -13.06 15.25
CA SER A 322 5.30 -11.61 15.31
C SER A 322 6.24 -10.82 14.39
N LYS A 323 7.47 -11.31 14.20
CA LYS A 323 8.47 -10.72 13.31
C LYS A 323 8.08 -10.88 11.83
N ASN A 324 7.56 -12.04 11.44
CA ASN A 324 7.05 -12.25 10.09
C ASN A 324 5.81 -11.38 9.84
N GLU A 325 4.84 -11.36 10.77
CA GLU A 325 3.66 -10.48 10.68
C GLU A 325 4.04 -9.00 10.54
N LEU A 326 5.03 -8.52 11.30
CA LEU A 326 5.50 -7.13 11.23
C LEU A 326 6.14 -6.79 9.88
N ARG A 327 6.98 -7.67 9.34
CA ARG A 327 7.57 -7.50 8.00
C ARG A 327 6.50 -7.50 6.91
N ASP A 328 5.55 -8.42 7.00
CA ASP A 328 4.55 -8.61 5.96
C ASP A 328 3.49 -7.50 6.00
N LEU A 329 3.16 -6.98 7.19
CA LEU A 329 2.39 -5.75 7.37
C LEU A 329 3.15 -4.54 6.78
N TYR A 330 4.43 -4.37 7.08
CA TYR A 330 5.25 -3.29 6.50
C TYR A 330 5.24 -3.32 4.96
N ASN A 331 5.43 -4.49 4.36
CA ASN A 331 5.40 -4.67 2.91
C ASN A 331 4.02 -4.35 2.31
N GLN A 332 2.93 -4.79 2.94
CA GLN A 332 1.56 -4.49 2.51
C GLN A 332 1.25 -2.99 2.59
N THR A 333 1.65 -2.32 3.67
CA THR A 333 1.47 -0.87 3.83
C THR A 333 2.33 -0.10 2.81
N LYS A 334 3.56 -0.55 2.51
CA LYS A 334 4.38 0.06 1.44
C LYS A 334 3.74 -0.08 0.06
N SER A 335 3.27 -1.28 -0.33
CA SER A 335 2.58 -1.47 -1.62
C SER A 335 1.34 -0.57 -1.71
N SER A 336 0.53 -0.53 -0.65
CA SER A 336 -0.68 0.30 -0.60
C SER A 336 -0.41 1.80 -0.82
N LEU A 337 0.79 2.29 -0.47
CA LEU A 337 1.23 3.66 -0.72
C LEU A 337 1.80 3.87 -2.14
N LEU A 338 2.35 2.83 -2.78
CA LEU A 338 2.81 2.85 -4.18
C LEU A 338 1.63 2.78 -5.16
N ASP A 339 0.72 1.83 -4.93
CA ASP A 339 -0.50 1.60 -5.72
C ASP A 339 -1.48 2.81 -5.73
N ARG A 340 -1.15 3.91 -5.05
CA ARG A 340 -2.01 5.11 -4.92
C ARG A 340 -2.35 5.75 -6.27
N PHE A 341 -1.37 5.91 -7.17
CA PHE A 341 -1.61 6.61 -8.42
C PHE A 341 -2.40 5.74 -9.40
N LYS A 342 -2.06 4.45 -9.50
CA LYS A 342 -2.87 3.39 -10.11
C LYS A 342 -4.34 3.47 -9.67
N LYS A 343 -4.60 3.47 -8.36
CA LYS A 343 -5.96 3.60 -7.81
C LYS A 343 -6.63 4.93 -8.11
N MET A 344 -5.90 6.04 -8.08
CA MET A 344 -6.47 7.32 -8.46
C MET A 344 -6.82 7.40 -9.96
N PHE A 345 -6.06 6.77 -10.86
CA PHE A 345 -6.44 6.73 -12.28
C PHE A 345 -7.77 5.97 -12.54
N GLU A 346 -8.14 5.00 -11.67
CA GLU A 346 -9.47 4.36 -11.70
C GLU A 346 -10.63 5.32 -11.40
N TYR A 347 -10.37 6.39 -10.62
CA TYR A 347 -11.38 7.35 -10.16
C TYR A 347 -11.35 8.71 -10.85
N GLN A 348 -10.40 9.00 -11.75
CA GLN A 348 -10.15 10.35 -12.31
C GLN A 348 -11.37 11.05 -12.96
N SER A 349 -12.40 10.31 -13.38
CA SER A 349 -13.63 10.87 -13.96
C SER A 349 -14.68 11.31 -12.92
N TYR A 350 -14.56 10.92 -11.66
CA TYR A 350 -15.57 11.18 -10.61
C TYR A 350 -15.14 12.37 -9.74
N GLN A 351 -15.92 13.46 -9.78
CA GLN A 351 -15.58 14.72 -9.10
C GLN A 351 -15.42 14.57 -7.59
N GLY A 352 -14.39 15.19 -7.01
CA GLY A 352 -14.12 15.23 -5.57
C GLY A 352 -13.44 13.99 -4.97
N ILE A 353 -13.48 12.83 -5.65
CA ILE A 353 -12.96 11.57 -5.11
C ILE A 353 -11.44 11.59 -5.04
N ASN A 354 -10.76 11.94 -6.13
CA ASN A 354 -9.31 11.99 -6.18
C ASN A 354 -8.77 13.19 -5.42
N THR A 355 -9.47 14.33 -5.45
CA THR A 355 -9.19 15.48 -4.58
C THR A 355 -9.13 15.03 -3.11
N THR A 356 -10.01 14.13 -2.66
CA THR A 356 -10.01 13.62 -1.29
C THR A 356 -8.97 12.51 -1.05
N LEU A 357 -8.83 11.55 -1.96
CA LEU A 357 -7.86 10.46 -1.86
C LEU A 357 -6.41 10.96 -1.84
N PHE A 358 -6.09 12.00 -2.62
CA PHE A 358 -4.74 12.56 -2.68
C PHE A 358 -4.26 13.00 -1.29
N ASP A 359 -5.11 13.71 -0.55
CA ASP A 359 -4.77 14.19 0.80
C ASP A 359 -4.59 13.02 1.76
N LYS A 360 -5.47 11.99 1.70
CA LYS A 360 -5.37 10.77 2.51
C LYS A 360 -4.09 9.98 2.25
N TYR A 361 -3.71 9.82 0.98
CA TYR A 361 -2.46 9.17 0.61
C TYR A 361 -1.23 9.99 1.00
N ASN A 362 -1.27 11.32 0.86
CA ASN A 362 -0.19 12.20 1.32
C ASN A 362 -0.03 12.12 2.85
N ASP A 363 -1.12 12.16 3.63
CA ASP A 363 -1.07 12.03 5.09
C ASP A 363 -0.53 10.65 5.53
N ALA A 364 -0.97 9.58 4.87
CA ALA A 364 -0.47 8.22 5.12
C ALA A 364 1.02 8.07 4.77
N ALA A 365 1.48 8.65 3.64
CA ALA A 365 2.88 8.70 3.26
C ALA A 365 3.72 9.52 4.26
N VAL A 366 3.22 10.68 4.72
CA VAL A 366 3.88 11.47 5.77
C VAL A 366 4.03 10.67 7.07
N LYS A 367 2.99 9.94 7.50
CA LYS A 367 3.05 9.06 8.69
C LYS A 367 4.05 7.92 8.52
N PHE A 368 4.20 7.37 7.32
CA PHE A 368 5.11 6.24 7.05
C PHE A 368 6.58 6.68 6.86
N TYR A 369 6.83 7.79 6.15
CA TYR A 369 8.17 8.19 5.74
C TYR A 369 8.81 9.28 6.60
N ASN A 370 7.99 10.18 7.18
CA ASN A 370 8.44 11.40 7.88
C ASN A 370 8.23 11.34 9.41
N SER A 371 7.89 10.17 9.96
CA SER A 371 7.74 9.92 11.41
C SER A 371 8.94 10.36 12.26
N GLY A 372 10.16 10.33 11.70
CA GLY A 372 11.41 10.57 12.42
C GLY A 372 11.87 9.40 13.30
N GLU A 373 10.93 8.58 13.76
CA GLU A 373 11.13 7.36 14.53
C GLU A 373 10.79 6.10 13.70
N LYS A 374 11.34 4.94 14.08
CA LYS A 374 11.04 3.66 13.41
C LYS A 374 9.60 3.22 13.74
N LEU A 375 8.85 2.85 12.71
CA LEU A 375 7.43 2.49 12.82
C LEU A 375 7.22 1.22 13.65
N THR A 376 6.27 1.23 14.58
CA THR A 376 5.80 0.03 15.28
C THR A 376 4.72 -0.71 14.46
N LYS A 377 4.36 -1.93 14.90
CA LYS A 377 3.22 -2.69 14.36
C LYS A 377 1.91 -1.87 14.41
N GLU A 378 1.69 -1.12 15.48
CA GLU A 378 0.50 -0.28 15.68
C GLU A 378 0.48 0.92 14.71
N ASN A 379 1.62 1.59 14.50
CA ASN A 379 1.71 2.66 13.51
C ASN A 379 1.42 2.13 12.09
N LEU A 380 2.03 1.00 11.71
CA LEU A 380 1.84 0.39 10.39
C LEU A 380 0.40 -0.07 10.15
N GLN A 381 -0.25 -0.64 11.17
CA GLN A 381 -1.65 -1.04 11.11
C GLN A 381 -2.56 0.18 10.96
N THR A 382 -2.35 1.23 11.75
CA THR A 382 -3.10 2.50 11.66
C THR A 382 -3.01 3.11 10.26
N ILE A 383 -1.80 3.19 9.68
CA ILE A 383 -1.60 3.72 8.32
C ILE A 383 -2.33 2.87 7.27
N LYS A 384 -2.27 1.53 7.40
CA LYS A 384 -2.97 0.61 6.49
C LYS A 384 -4.49 0.75 6.58
N ASP A 385 -5.03 0.86 7.79
CA ASP A 385 -6.48 1.00 8.01
C ASP A 385 -7.00 2.35 7.51
N GLU A 386 -6.24 3.43 7.68
CA GLU A 386 -6.57 4.75 7.10
C GLU A 386 -6.65 4.71 5.57
N ILE A 387 -5.68 4.06 4.89
CA ILE A 387 -5.71 3.88 3.42
C ILE A 387 -6.91 3.01 3.01
N THR A 388 -7.16 1.93 3.76
CA THR A 388 -8.26 0.98 3.46
C THR A 388 -9.62 1.67 3.59
N GLN A 389 -9.84 2.45 4.65
CA GLN A 389 -11.06 3.23 4.86
C GLN A 389 -11.21 4.33 3.81
N ALA A 390 -10.13 5.00 3.41
CA ALA A 390 -10.16 6.01 2.35
C ALA A 390 -10.59 5.41 0.99
N LEU A 391 -10.08 4.22 0.64
CA LEU A 391 -10.48 3.50 -0.58
C LEU A 391 -11.94 3.02 -0.52
N GLN A 392 -12.41 2.52 0.63
CA GLN A 392 -13.82 2.13 0.82
C GLN A 392 -14.76 3.34 0.67
N ALA A 393 -14.39 4.49 1.26
CA ALA A 393 -15.15 5.73 1.13
C ALA A 393 -15.16 6.26 -0.32
N ALA A 394 -14.04 6.15 -1.04
CA ALA A 394 -13.96 6.51 -2.45
C ALA A 394 -14.86 5.62 -3.32
N GLU A 395 -14.83 4.29 -3.14
CA GLU A 395 -15.67 3.37 -3.91
C GLU A 395 -17.17 3.64 -3.67
N ALA A 396 -17.59 3.82 -2.40
CA ALA A 396 -18.95 4.18 -2.04
C ALA A 396 -19.38 5.57 -2.58
N SER A 397 -18.43 6.48 -2.82
CA SER A 397 -18.74 7.82 -3.35
C SER A 397 -19.10 7.82 -4.83
N LYS A 398 -18.71 6.80 -5.61
CA LYS A 398 -18.90 6.75 -7.09
C LYS A 398 -20.35 6.78 -7.52
N GLU A 399 -21.26 6.19 -6.73
CA GLU A 399 -22.69 6.19 -7.02
C GLU A 399 -23.30 7.61 -6.99
N ASN A 400 -22.74 8.49 -6.15
CA ASN A 400 -23.26 9.81 -5.86
C ASN A 400 -22.48 10.94 -6.53
N ALA A 401 -21.18 10.73 -6.78
CA ALA A 401 -20.31 11.67 -7.48
C ALA A 401 -20.84 12.01 -8.88
N ASN A 402 -20.56 13.24 -9.31
CA ASN A 402 -20.73 13.61 -10.72
C ASN A 402 -19.60 12.96 -11.52
N LYS A 403 -19.93 12.21 -12.57
CA LYS A 403 -18.96 11.65 -13.50
C LYS A 403 -18.88 12.55 -14.73
N LEU A 404 -17.68 13.05 -14.98
CA LEU A 404 -17.33 13.81 -16.16
C LEU A 404 -16.83 12.86 -17.26
N SER A 405 -17.22 13.11 -18.51
CA SER A 405 -16.58 12.53 -19.69
C SER A 405 -16.67 13.48 -20.88
N THR A 406 -15.73 13.40 -21.80
CA THR A 406 -15.71 14.28 -22.98
C THR A 406 -16.15 13.56 -24.27
N SER A 407 -16.57 14.35 -25.27
CA SER A 407 -16.69 13.87 -26.65
C SER A 407 -16.50 15.01 -27.66
N VAL A 408 -16.42 14.66 -28.95
CA VAL A 408 -16.29 15.60 -30.06
C VAL A 408 -17.28 15.30 -31.18
N LYS A 409 -17.70 16.34 -31.90
CA LYS A 409 -18.65 16.28 -33.00
C LYS A 409 -18.35 17.40 -33.99
N GLY A 410 -18.29 17.12 -35.29
CA GLY A 410 -17.95 18.14 -36.29
C GLY A 410 -16.47 18.57 -36.28
N ILE A 411 -15.66 18.01 -35.37
CA ILE A 411 -14.20 18.14 -35.28
C ILE A 411 -13.61 16.77 -34.97
N ARG A 412 -12.33 16.60 -35.30
CA ARG A 412 -11.54 15.44 -34.91
C ARG A 412 -10.26 15.90 -34.22
N LEU A 413 -9.80 15.15 -33.22
CA LEU A 413 -8.43 15.26 -32.73
C LEU A 413 -7.47 14.97 -33.90
N ILE A 414 -6.45 15.82 -34.07
CA ILE A 414 -5.49 15.65 -35.17
C ILE A 414 -4.72 14.33 -34.95
N ASN A 415 -4.46 13.57 -36.02
CA ASN A 415 -3.78 12.28 -35.86
C ASN A 415 -2.34 12.50 -35.39
N TYR A 416 -1.86 11.62 -34.50
CA TYR A 416 -0.49 11.61 -33.96
C TYR A 416 0.61 11.81 -35.03
N ASN A 417 0.44 11.23 -36.22
CA ASN A 417 1.41 11.34 -37.32
C ASN A 417 1.37 12.69 -38.08
N GLU A 418 0.45 13.59 -37.72
CA GLU A 418 0.15 14.85 -38.42
C GLU A 418 0.38 16.09 -37.54
N ILE A 419 0.69 15.89 -36.25
CA ILE A 419 1.17 16.90 -35.29
C ILE A 419 2.55 16.51 -34.77
N ASN A 420 3.44 17.48 -34.53
CA ASN A 420 4.73 17.17 -33.94
C ASN A 420 4.58 16.94 -32.43
N GLU A 421 5.04 15.77 -31.98
CA GLU A 421 4.61 15.00 -30.80
C GLU A 421 4.84 15.61 -29.41
N THR A 422 5.19 16.89 -29.34
CA THR A 422 5.45 17.69 -28.12
C THR A 422 4.36 17.58 -27.05
N ARG A 423 3.11 17.32 -27.45
CA ARG A 423 1.87 17.66 -26.72
C ARG A 423 0.73 16.64 -26.95
N SER A 424 1.00 15.47 -27.53
CA SER A 424 -0.01 14.48 -27.97
C SER A 424 -0.68 13.69 -26.83
N ASN A 425 -1.02 14.37 -25.74
CA ASN A 425 -2.13 14.00 -24.87
C ASN A 425 -3.45 14.13 -25.66
N ASN A 426 -3.64 13.21 -26.60
CA ASN A 426 -4.60 13.31 -27.70
C ASN A 426 -5.90 12.56 -27.37
N ASN A 427 -6.53 12.98 -26.29
CA ASN A 427 -7.85 12.56 -25.79
C ASN A 427 -8.58 13.86 -25.38
N PRO A 428 -9.87 14.08 -25.71
CA PRO A 428 -10.51 15.36 -25.38
C PRO A 428 -10.64 15.62 -23.87
N ASP A 429 -10.50 14.59 -23.02
CA ASP A 429 -10.41 14.73 -21.55
C ASP A 429 -9.28 15.68 -21.12
N TYR A 430 -8.21 15.78 -21.92
CA TYR A 430 -7.08 16.69 -21.72
C TYR A 430 -7.37 18.16 -22.05
N THR A 431 -8.61 18.51 -22.43
CA THR A 431 -9.09 19.91 -22.39
C THR A 431 -9.72 20.29 -21.06
N ILE A 432 -9.79 19.37 -20.11
CA ILE A 432 -10.47 19.57 -18.84
C ILE A 432 -9.81 18.71 -17.74
N ASP A 433 -8.49 18.49 -17.81
CA ASP A 433 -7.72 17.71 -16.83
C ASP A 433 -7.20 18.56 -15.66
N GLY A 434 -7.54 19.85 -15.66
CA GLY A 434 -7.12 20.82 -14.66
C GLY A 434 -5.82 21.55 -15.01
N ASN A 435 -5.07 21.10 -16.02
CA ASN A 435 -3.69 21.49 -16.27
C ASN A 435 -3.47 22.13 -17.65
N ALA A 436 -3.53 23.46 -17.68
CA ALA A 436 -3.25 24.23 -18.90
C ALA A 436 -1.78 24.20 -19.35
N ASP A 437 -0.83 23.68 -18.58
CA ASP A 437 0.62 23.85 -18.79
C ASP A 437 1.29 22.72 -19.59
N LEU A 438 0.81 21.48 -19.43
CA LEU A 438 1.42 20.27 -19.98
C LEU A 438 0.54 19.60 -21.05
N SER A 439 -0.77 19.49 -20.79
CA SER A 439 -1.76 18.92 -21.69
C SER A 439 -2.27 19.96 -22.69
N ILE A 440 -2.12 19.73 -24.00
CA ILE A 440 -2.67 20.61 -25.04
C ILE A 440 -3.13 19.77 -26.24
N PRO A 441 -4.34 19.18 -26.22
CA PRO A 441 -4.92 18.53 -27.40
C PRO A 441 -5.24 19.55 -28.51
N PHE A 442 -5.17 19.07 -29.76
CA PHE A 442 -5.42 19.87 -30.96
C PHE A 442 -6.53 19.28 -31.83
N TYR A 443 -7.38 20.14 -32.37
CA TYR A 443 -8.56 19.76 -33.15
C TYR A 443 -8.56 20.37 -34.55
N ALA A 444 -8.90 19.54 -35.53
CA ALA A 444 -9.17 19.89 -36.92
C ALA A 444 -10.64 19.61 -37.26
N ASP A 445 -11.03 19.86 -38.51
CA ASP A 445 -12.28 19.37 -39.10
C ASP A 445 -12.40 17.82 -38.99
N ASN A 446 -13.54 17.26 -39.37
CA ASN A 446 -13.83 15.82 -39.33
C ASN A 446 -12.81 14.95 -40.10
N ASP A 447 -12.13 15.52 -41.10
CA ASP A 447 -11.06 14.84 -41.85
C ASP A 447 -9.75 14.68 -41.04
N GLY A 448 -9.61 15.38 -39.91
CA GLY A 448 -8.42 15.41 -39.08
C GLY A 448 -7.31 16.33 -39.60
N ARG A 449 -7.53 17.08 -40.69
CA ARG A 449 -6.49 17.81 -41.43
C ARG A 449 -6.85 19.27 -41.69
N ALA A 450 -8.09 19.58 -42.04
CA ALA A 450 -8.51 20.95 -42.35
C ALA A 450 -8.73 21.81 -41.09
N ALA A 451 -8.69 23.14 -41.25
CA ALA A 451 -9.10 24.09 -40.22
C ALA A 451 -10.54 23.82 -39.73
N VAL A 452 -10.83 24.09 -38.45
CA VAL A 452 -12.14 23.77 -37.84
C VAL A 452 -13.30 24.46 -38.57
N LYS A 453 -14.39 23.74 -38.81
CA LYS A 453 -15.56 24.26 -39.51
C LYS A 453 -16.70 24.60 -38.57
N ARG A 454 -17.67 25.36 -39.09
CA ARG A 454 -18.91 25.70 -38.40
C ARG A 454 -19.65 24.45 -37.93
N ASN A 455 -20.12 24.45 -36.68
CA ASN A 455 -20.64 23.30 -35.94
C ASN A 455 -19.60 22.25 -35.52
N GLY A 456 -18.31 22.60 -35.57
CA GLY A 456 -17.32 21.94 -34.74
C GLY A 456 -17.64 22.12 -33.25
N GLU A 457 -17.75 21.04 -32.51
CA GLU A 457 -18.26 20.99 -31.13
C GLU A 457 -17.37 20.08 -30.27
N LEU A 458 -16.85 20.64 -29.18
CA LEU A 458 -16.28 19.91 -28.05
C LEU A 458 -17.34 19.85 -26.95
N LEU A 459 -17.51 18.68 -26.33
CA LEU A 459 -18.64 18.36 -25.45
C LEU A 459 -18.15 17.81 -24.10
N PHE A 460 -18.72 18.33 -23.02
CA PHE A 460 -18.44 17.94 -21.63
C PHE A 460 -19.71 17.41 -21.00
N HIS A 461 -19.76 16.11 -20.69
CA HIS A 461 -20.95 15.43 -20.20
C HIS A 461 -20.89 15.19 -18.69
N PHE A 462 -22.03 15.31 -18.01
CA PHE A 462 -22.17 15.15 -16.56
C PHE A 462 -23.18 14.05 -16.25
N SER A 463 -22.86 13.13 -15.33
CA SER A 463 -23.81 12.09 -14.88
C SER A 463 -24.83 12.58 -13.84
N LYS A 464 -24.74 13.83 -13.38
CA LYS A 464 -25.64 14.46 -12.40
C LYS A 464 -26.11 15.86 -12.88
N PRO A 465 -27.30 16.34 -12.46
CA PRO A 465 -27.78 17.68 -12.81
C PRO A 465 -26.83 18.76 -12.28
N THR A 466 -26.13 19.45 -13.19
CA THR A 466 -25.01 20.33 -12.83
C THR A 466 -25.36 21.79 -13.11
N LYS A 467 -25.25 22.67 -12.10
CA LYS A 467 -25.37 24.13 -12.27
C LYS A 467 -24.02 24.72 -12.68
N ILE A 468 -23.99 25.64 -13.64
CA ILE A 468 -22.76 26.33 -14.08
C ILE A 468 -22.84 27.81 -13.73
N LYS A 469 -21.76 28.35 -13.14
CA LYS A 469 -21.59 29.77 -12.84
C LYS A 469 -20.80 30.50 -13.92
N SER A 470 -19.74 29.88 -14.45
CA SER A 470 -18.92 30.46 -15.52
C SER A 470 -18.06 29.43 -16.24
N ILE A 471 -17.69 29.75 -17.48
CA ILE A 471 -16.78 28.95 -18.31
C ILE A 471 -15.68 29.89 -18.84
N ARG A 472 -14.41 29.47 -18.79
CA ARG A 472 -13.29 30.10 -19.49
C ARG A 472 -12.62 29.07 -20.40
N VAL A 473 -12.26 29.44 -21.62
CA VAL A 473 -11.43 28.60 -22.48
C VAL A 473 -10.02 29.17 -22.58
N HIS A 474 -9.03 28.35 -22.24
CA HIS A 474 -7.62 28.66 -22.36
C HIS A 474 -7.11 28.20 -23.73
N GLN A 475 -6.80 29.15 -24.61
CA GLN A 475 -6.29 28.84 -25.96
C GLN A 475 -4.77 28.67 -25.97
N TYR A 476 -4.26 27.79 -26.83
CA TYR A 476 -2.85 27.77 -27.19
C TYR A 476 -2.49 28.97 -28.06
N ARG A 477 -1.24 29.43 -27.93
CA ARG A 477 -0.66 30.51 -28.72
C ARG A 477 0.84 30.29 -28.90
N GLY A 478 1.32 30.34 -30.15
CA GLY A 478 2.75 30.37 -30.45
C GLY A 478 3.40 31.68 -29.99
N SER A 479 4.70 31.68 -29.70
CA SER A 479 5.39 32.89 -29.26
C SER A 479 5.90 33.76 -30.42
N GLU A 480 5.61 35.06 -30.29
CA GLU A 480 6.21 36.21 -30.99
C GLU A 480 5.97 36.36 -32.50
N ASN A 481 5.88 35.28 -33.27
CA ASN A 481 5.43 35.37 -34.67
C ASN A 481 3.93 35.69 -34.76
N LYS A 482 3.55 36.41 -35.82
CA LYS A 482 2.17 36.84 -36.03
C LYS A 482 1.25 35.71 -36.50
N ASP A 483 1.69 34.91 -37.46
CA ASP A 483 0.80 34.01 -38.21
C ASP A 483 0.46 32.69 -37.49
N ASP A 484 1.18 32.38 -36.40
CA ASP A 484 1.20 31.09 -35.70
C ASP A 484 0.12 30.94 -34.59
N ILE A 485 -1.00 31.65 -34.74
CA ILE A 485 -2.07 31.71 -33.73
C ILE A 485 -3.18 30.69 -34.05
N GLN A 486 -3.13 29.52 -33.40
CA GLN A 486 -4.15 28.45 -33.43
C GLN A 486 -5.29 28.70 -32.41
N SER A 487 -5.82 29.94 -32.42
CA SER A 487 -6.76 30.44 -31.41
C SER A 487 -8.22 30.40 -31.85
N LEU A 488 -9.10 30.66 -30.88
CA LEU A 488 -10.50 30.26 -30.94
C LEU A 488 -11.36 31.34 -31.59
N PHE A 489 -11.47 31.29 -32.91
CA PHE A 489 -12.34 32.19 -33.67
C PHE A 489 -13.82 31.81 -33.50
N LYS A 490 -14.61 32.75 -32.98
CA LYS A 490 -16.09 32.74 -32.93
C LYS A 490 -16.67 31.44 -32.33
N LEU A 491 -16.49 31.30 -31.02
CA LEU A 491 -17.13 30.29 -30.20
C LEU A 491 -18.47 30.77 -29.64
N GLU A 492 -19.42 29.85 -29.59
CA GLU A 492 -20.67 29.95 -28.84
C GLU A 492 -20.67 28.83 -27.79
N LEU A 493 -20.99 29.19 -26.55
CA LEU A 493 -21.14 28.23 -25.46
C LEU A 493 -22.61 27.85 -25.36
N HIS A 494 -22.90 26.55 -25.31
CA HIS A 494 -24.26 26.03 -25.14
C HIS A 494 -24.32 25.06 -23.96
N GLY A 495 -25.47 25.01 -23.30
CA GLY A 495 -25.78 24.02 -22.28
C GLY A 495 -26.99 23.20 -22.68
N GLU A 496 -26.87 21.88 -22.64
CA GLU A 496 -28.02 20.98 -22.76
C GLU A 496 -28.63 20.78 -21.38
N TRP A 497 -29.89 21.18 -21.22
CA TRP A 497 -30.65 21.00 -19.97
C TRP A 497 -30.71 19.54 -19.56
N TRP A 498 -30.80 19.28 -18.26
CA TRP A 498 -30.97 17.93 -17.72
C TRP A 498 -32.22 17.23 -18.31
N THR A 499 -33.29 17.99 -18.57
CA THR A 499 -34.54 17.53 -19.22
C THR A 499 -34.43 17.39 -20.75
N GLY A 500 -33.29 17.70 -21.35
CA GLY A 500 -33.13 17.87 -22.79
C GLY A 500 -33.53 19.27 -23.30
N GLY A 501 -33.06 19.61 -24.49
CA GLY A 501 -33.09 20.97 -25.05
C GLY A 501 -31.79 21.72 -24.78
N TRP A 502 -31.42 22.63 -25.70
CA TRP A 502 -30.18 23.40 -25.65
C TRP A 502 -30.46 24.90 -25.50
N GLU A 503 -29.69 25.59 -24.65
CA GLU A 503 -29.68 27.05 -24.57
C GLU A 503 -28.28 27.64 -24.77
N SER A 504 -28.21 28.88 -25.29
CA SER A 504 -26.96 29.62 -25.42
C SER A 504 -26.56 30.26 -24.10
N LEU A 505 -25.36 29.93 -23.64
CA LEU A 505 -24.76 30.38 -22.39
C LEU A 505 -23.90 31.65 -22.56
N GLY A 506 -23.37 31.88 -23.76
CA GLY A 506 -22.61 33.07 -24.11
C GLY A 506 -21.72 32.88 -25.35
N LYS A 507 -20.85 33.84 -25.64
CA LYS A 507 -19.95 33.82 -26.82
C LYS A 507 -18.55 34.30 -26.47
N ILE A 508 -17.56 33.75 -27.17
CA ILE A 508 -16.18 34.22 -27.21
C ILE A 508 -15.86 34.49 -28.67
N GLN A 509 -15.82 35.76 -29.08
CA GLN A 509 -15.76 36.16 -30.48
C GLN A 509 -14.73 37.28 -30.72
N ALA A 510 -13.84 37.05 -31.68
CA ALA A 510 -13.01 38.09 -32.29
C ALA A 510 -13.72 38.63 -33.53
N ASN A 511 -13.41 39.87 -33.93
CA ASN A 511 -14.03 40.49 -35.10
C ASN A 511 -13.57 39.84 -36.42
N ASP A 512 -12.35 39.32 -36.41
CA ASP A 512 -11.61 38.76 -37.54
C ASP A 512 -10.56 37.75 -37.01
N GLN A 513 -9.81 37.11 -37.90
CA GLN A 513 -8.76 36.15 -37.54
C GLN A 513 -7.35 36.77 -37.50
N THR A 514 -7.21 38.10 -37.37
CA THR A 514 -5.89 38.73 -37.20
C THR A 514 -5.30 38.40 -35.82
N PRO A 515 -3.96 38.39 -35.68
CA PRO A 515 -3.29 37.95 -34.45
C PRO A 515 -3.65 38.82 -33.23
N GLU A 516 -3.76 40.13 -33.44
CA GLU A 516 -4.18 41.10 -32.44
C GLU A 516 -5.66 40.93 -32.03
N SER A 517 -6.54 40.61 -32.98
CA SER A 517 -7.97 40.35 -32.74
C SER A 517 -8.18 39.03 -31.98
N LEU A 518 -7.49 37.97 -32.38
CA LEU A 518 -7.50 36.66 -31.69
C LEU A 518 -6.85 36.71 -30.30
N LYS A 519 -5.91 37.64 -30.06
CA LYS A 519 -5.39 37.93 -28.71
C LYS A 519 -6.42 38.60 -27.81
N SER A 520 -7.37 39.38 -28.35
CA SER A 520 -8.39 40.04 -27.54
C SER A 520 -9.38 39.07 -26.85
N VAL A 521 -9.46 37.83 -27.35
CA VAL A 521 -10.27 36.74 -26.77
C VAL A 521 -9.48 35.74 -25.93
N GLU A 522 -8.18 35.98 -25.70
CA GLU A 522 -7.29 35.07 -24.97
C GLU A 522 -7.73 34.91 -23.49
N ASN A 523 -8.07 33.69 -23.06
CA ASN A 523 -8.54 33.35 -21.71
C ASN A 523 -9.83 34.09 -21.25
N VAL A 524 -10.68 34.52 -22.19
CA VAL A 524 -11.96 35.16 -21.86
C VAL A 524 -12.86 34.24 -21.04
N LYS A 525 -13.40 34.79 -19.95
CA LYS A 525 -14.35 34.15 -19.06
C LYS A 525 -15.76 34.62 -19.40
N VAL A 526 -16.65 33.66 -19.65
CA VAL A 526 -18.09 33.87 -19.79
C VAL A 526 -18.73 33.57 -18.43
N ASP A 527 -19.23 34.60 -17.75
CA ASP A 527 -20.10 34.44 -16.59
C ASP A 527 -21.54 34.17 -17.05
N ILE A 528 -22.17 33.13 -16.49
CA ILE A 528 -23.54 32.75 -16.84
C ILE A 528 -24.53 33.79 -16.32
N ASP A 529 -25.55 34.13 -17.12
CA ASP A 529 -26.62 35.06 -16.75
C ASP A 529 -27.30 34.65 -15.44
N ASN A 530 -27.64 35.62 -14.58
CA ASN A 530 -28.34 35.33 -13.31
C ASN A 530 -29.68 34.60 -13.50
N SER A 531 -30.35 34.77 -14.65
CA SER A 531 -31.56 34.03 -15.03
C SER A 531 -31.32 32.56 -15.37
N LYS A 532 -30.07 32.17 -15.71
CA LYS A 532 -29.67 30.82 -16.13
C LYS A 532 -28.87 30.07 -15.06
N ARG A 533 -28.25 30.75 -14.09
CA ARG A 533 -27.42 30.14 -13.02
C ARG A 533 -28.11 29.05 -12.20
N ASN A 534 -29.44 29.02 -12.15
CA ASN A 534 -30.20 27.98 -11.45
C ASN A 534 -30.58 26.79 -12.34
N ASN A 535 -30.43 26.89 -13.65
CA ASN A 535 -30.67 25.79 -14.59
C ASN A 535 -29.61 24.69 -14.36
N THR A 536 -30.02 23.45 -14.58
CA THR A 536 -29.13 22.29 -14.49
C THR A 536 -28.92 21.67 -15.86
N TYR A 537 -27.66 21.38 -16.15
CA TYR A 537 -27.19 20.87 -17.42
C TYR A 537 -26.70 19.43 -17.27
N LYS A 538 -26.81 18.66 -18.34
CA LYS A 538 -26.17 17.33 -18.51
C LYS A 538 -25.00 17.36 -19.50
N THR A 539 -24.93 18.38 -20.35
CA THR A 539 -23.84 18.60 -21.31
C THR A 539 -23.53 20.08 -21.42
N ILE A 540 -22.25 20.45 -21.49
CA ILE A 540 -21.79 21.77 -21.95
C ILE A 540 -21.07 21.59 -23.29
N SER A 541 -21.29 22.52 -24.22
CA SER A 541 -20.66 22.52 -25.54
C SER A 541 -19.86 23.80 -25.78
N VAL A 542 -18.64 23.65 -26.28
CA VAL A 542 -17.83 24.70 -26.90
C VAL A 542 -17.95 24.53 -28.40
N LYS A 543 -18.63 25.47 -29.09
CA LYS A 543 -19.07 25.31 -30.47
C LYS A 543 -18.58 26.41 -31.41
N ALA A 544 -18.03 26.04 -32.56
CA ALA A 544 -17.77 26.94 -33.68
C ALA A 544 -19.07 27.41 -34.31
N PHE A 545 -19.38 28.72 -34.28
CA PHE A 545 -20.56 29.26 -34.97
C PHE A 545 -20.26 29.82 -36.38
N GLU A 546 -18.99 29.89 -36.76
CA GLU A 546 -18.48 30.25 -38.09
C GLU A 546 -17.39 29.25 -38.53
N ASN A 547 -16.92 29.32 -39.78
CA ASN A 547 -15.74 28.56 -40.21
C ASN A 547 -14.46 29.26 -39.73
N THR A 548 -13.43 28.50 -39.37
CA THR A 548 -12.10 29.04 -39.07
C THR A 548 -11.11 28.73 -40.19
N GLU A 549 -9.98 29.43 -40.18
CA GLU A 549 -8.80 29.21 -41.05
C GLU A 549 -7.65 28.51 -40.29
N LYS A 550 -7.88 28.10 -39.05
CA LYS A 550 -6.90 27.54 -38.12
C LYS A 550 -7.41 26.24 -37.47
N TRP A 551 -6.50 25.44 -36.95
CA TRP A 551 -6.85 24.40 -35.98
C TRP A 551 -7.14 25.04 -34.62
N TRP A 552 -7.79 24.31 -33.72
CA TRP A 552 -7.93 24.71 -32.32
C TRP A 552 -6.86 24.02 -31.48
N GLY A 553 -6.00 24.79 -30.82
CA GLY A 553 -5.27 24.30 -29.65
C GLY A 553 -5.97 24.77 -28.38
N ILE A 554 -6.52 23.83 -27.61
CA ILE A 554 -7.18 24.14 -26.33
C ILE A 554 -6.27 23.59 -25.23
N ARG A 555 -5.81 24.48 -24.33
CA ARG A 555 -5.00 24.13 -23.17
C ARG A 555 -5.86 23.57 -22.04
N GLU A 556 -7.05 24.14 -21.84
CA GLU A 556 -7.97 23.83 -20.74
C GLU A 556 -9.31 24.56 -20.94
N VAL A 557 -10.39 24.01 -20.40
CA VAL A 557 -11.71 24.63 -20.28
C VAL A 557 -12.08 24.66 -18.79
N GLU A 558 -11.79 25.79 -18.15
CA GLU A 558 -12.14 26.05 -16.76
C GLU A 558 -13.67 26.21 -16.64
N ILE A 559 -14.35 25.12 -16.26
CA ILE A 559 -15.77 25.12 -15.90
C ILE A 559 -15.89 25.32 -14.38
N ILE A 560 -16.62 26.35 -13.97
CA ILE A 560 -16.93 26.63 -12.55
C ILE A 560 -18.42 26.38 -12.30
N ASP A 561 -18.72 25.55 -11.30
CA ASP A 561 -20.09 25.19 -10.90
C ASP A 561 -20.82 26.31 -10.14
N GLY A 562 -22.09 26.08 -9.80
CA GLY A 562 -22.91 27.02 -9.04
C GLY A 562 -22.39 27.34 -7.63
N ASP A 563 -21.64 26.43 -7.02
CA ASP A 563 -21.13 26.50 -5.65
C ASP A 563 -19.65 26.96 -5.59
N ASN A 564 -19.08 27.34 -6.75
CA ASN A 564 -17.74 27.86 -7.00
C ASN A 564 -16.61 26.82 -7.09
N ASN A 565 -16.93 25.53 -7.17
CA ASN A 565 -15.94 24.48 -7.43
C ASN A 565 -15.57 24.44 -8.93
N ARG A 566 -14.37 23.99 -9.25
CA ARG A 566 -13.96 23.66 -10.62
C ARG A 566 -14.45 22.25 -10.95
N ILE A 567 -15.01 22.07 -12.14
CA ILE A 567 -15.35 20.75 -12.70
C ILE A 567 -14.22 20.34 -13.65
N PHE A 568 -13.52 19.25 -13.35
CA PHE A 568 -12.37 18.76 -14.13
C PHE A 568 -12.09 17.27 -13.90
N ILE A 569 -11.46 16.60 -14.86
CA ILE A 569 -10.93 15.23 -14.73
C ILE A 569 -9.79 15.30 -13.71
N GLU A 570 -9.99 14.71 -12.54
CA GLU A 570 -9.06 14.76 -11.41
C GLU A 570 -7.88 13.79 -11.61
N ALA A 571 -7.13 13.93 -12.71
CA ALA A 571 -5.98 13.07 -13.00
C ALA A 571 -4.91 13.23 -11.90
N PRO A 572 -4.46 12.14 -11.23
CA PRO A 572 -3.49 12.24 -10.13
C PRO A 572 -2.14 12.82 -10.56
N VAL A 573 -1.73 12.49 -11.79
CA VAL A 573 -0.56 13.04 -12.47
C VAL A 573 -0.91 13.36 -13.92
N VAL A 574 -0.53 14.55 -14.37
CA VAL A 574 -0.57 14.98 -15.78
C VAL A 574 0.86 14.92 -16.33
N MET A 575 1.07 14.26 -17.46
CA MET A 575 2.40 14.06 -18.06
C MET A 575 2.50 14.73 -19.43
N SER A 576 3.69 15.24 -19.80
CA SER A 576 4.00 15.70 -21.15
C SER A 576 5.51 15.66 -21.43
N SER A 577 5.91 15.47 -22.68
CA SER A 577 7.33 15.55 -23.08
C SER A 577 7.85 16.99 -23.13
N ILE A 578 6.98 17.98 -23.31
CA ILE A 578 7.35 19.40 -23.45
C ILE A 578 6.45 20.33 -22.63
N LEU A 579 7.08 21.33 -22.01
CA LEU A 579 6.43 22.41 -21.28
C LEU A 579 5.97 23.55 -22.23
N PHE A 580 4.81 24.15 -21.95
CA PHE A 580 4.37 25.42 -22.55
C PHE A 580 5.17 26.62 -21.99
N PRO A 581 5.62 27.62 -22.79
CA PRO A 581 5.26 27.90 -24.18
C PRO A 581 6.47 27.85 -25.15
N HIS A 582 6.71 26.69 -25.78
CA HIS A 582 7.58 26.61 -26.96
C HIS A 582 6.77 26.66 -28.28
N ARG A 583 7.37 27.27 -29.31
CA ARG A 583 6.72 27.66 -30.58
C ARG A 583 6.07 26.48 -31.31
N PHE A 584 5.12 26.81 -32.18
CA PHE A 584 4.56 25.85 -33.13
C PHE A 584 5.62 25.56 -34.21
N LEU A 585 5.75 24.29 -34.62
CA LEU A 585 6.59 23.87 -35.74
C LEU A 585 8.10 24.16 -35.63
N ASP A 586 8.75 23.68 -34.56
CA ASP A 586 10.08 23.08 -34.78
C ASP A 586 9.87 21.66 -35.35
N SER A 587 10.78 21.23 -36.20
CA SER A 587 10.86 19.87 -36.76
C SER A 587 11.53 18.87 -35.80
N GLY A 588 12.27 19.35 -34.78
CA GLY A 588 12.93 18.52 -33.77
C GLY A 588 12.16 18.41 -32.46
N VAL A 589 11.55 17.24 -32.23
CA VAL A 589 10.58 16.98 -31.17
C VAL A 589 10.63 15.51 -30.78
N LEU A 590 10.48 15.18 -29.49
CA LEU A 590 10.36 13.80 -29.00
C LEU A 590 9.18 13.08 -29.70
N THR A 591 9.34 11.81 -30.09
CA THR A 591 8.24 10.92 -30.54
C THR A 591 8.26 9.61 -29.76
N TYR A 592 7.09 9.06 -29.42
CA TYR A 592 6.93 7.67 -29.05
C TYR A 592 7.02 6.76 -30.31
N LYS A 593 6.93 5.44 -30.15
CA LYS A 593 7.34 4.46 -31.18
C LYS A 593 6.38 4.30 -32.37
N THR A 594 6.97 3.75 -33.44
CA THR A 594 6.34 3.09 -34.59
C THR A 594 5.21 2.14 -34.13
N PRO A 595 4.10 1.97 -34.89
CA PRO A 595 2.97 1.12 -34.49
C PRO A 595 3.40 -0.29 -34.04
N ALA A 596 2.93 -0.64 -32.84
CA ALA A 596 3.11 -1.95 -32.21
C ALA A 596 1.82 -2.79 -32.35
N PRO A 597 1.90 -4.14 -32.27
CA PRO A 597 0.82 -5.02 -32.71
C PRO A 597 -0.40 -5.00 -31.78
N GLU A 598 -1.45 -4.29 -32.22
CA GLU A 598 -2.88 -4.36 -31.86
C GLU A 598 -3.33 -4.23 -30.38
N SER A 599 -2.44 -4.34 -29.39
CA SER A 599 -2.75 -4.17 -27.95
C SER A 599 -2.00 -3.01 -27.27
N VAL A 600 -1.24 -2.23 -28.04
CA VAL A 600 -0.14 -1.39 -27.52
C VAL A 600 -0.32 0.09 -27.90
N MET A 601 -1.12 0.82 -27.11
CA MET A 601 -1.15 2.29 -27.11
C MET A 601 -0.31 2.83 -25.95
N PHE A 602 0.25 4.04 -26.09
CA PHE A 602 0.84 4.78 -24.96
C PHE A 602 -0.19 4.92 -23.83
N LYS A 603 0.25 4.65 -22.60
CA LYS A 603 -0.54 4.82 -21.38
C LYS A 603 0.37 5.47 -20.34
N LYS A 604 -0.02 6.64 -19.84
CA LYS A 604 0.64 7.31 -18.71
C LYS A 604 0.52 6.47 -17.43
N GLU A 605 -0.55 5.68 -17.35
CA GLU A 605 -0.89 4.78 -16.26
C GLU A 605 0.20 3.72 -16.06
N ASN A 606 0.80 3.19 -17.13
CA ASN A 606 1.92 2.23 -17.08
C ASN A 606 3.15 2.76 -16.32
N VAL A 607 3.28 4.08 -16.15
CA VAL A 607 4.44 4.71 -15.48
C VAL A 607 4.21 4.86 -13.96
N PHE A 608 3.01 4.49 -13.50
CA PHE A 608 2.55 4.58 -12.11
C PHE A 608 1.64 3.40 -11.74
N ASP A 609 1.83 2.24 -12.38
CA ASP A 609 1.04 1.04 -12.14
C ASP A 609 1.72 0.04 -11.20
N ASN A 610 2.89 0.36 -10.66
CA ASN A 610 3.65 -0.49 -9.74
C ASN A 610 4.04 -1.85 -10.38
N ASP A 611 4.12 -1.93 -11.72
CA ASP A 611 4.56 -3.11 -12.48
C ASP A 611 5.68 -2.77 -13.47
N THR A 612 6.93 -3.01 -13.04
CA THR A 612 8.14 -2.78 -13.86
C THR A 612 8.22 -3.59 -15.17
N SER A 613 7.28 -4.51 -15.44
CA SER A 613 7.18 -5.22 -16.73
C SER A 613 6.40 -4.44 -17.79
N THR A 614 5.57 -3.46 -17.40
CA THR A 614 5.02 -2.47 -18.32
C THR A 614 6.05 -1.35 -18.54
N PHE A 615 5.97 -0.66 -19.68
CA PHE A 615 6.84 0.48 -19.99
C PHE A 615 6.31 1.32 -21.15
N ASN A 616 6.82 2.54 -21.27
CA ASN A 616 6.70 3.37 -22.47
C ASN A 616 8.10 3.60 -23.08
N THR A 617 8.17 3.79 -24.41
CA THR A 617 9.44 4.03 -25.13
C THR A 617 9.46 5.41 -25.77
N TYR A 618 10.50 6.18 -25.50
CA TYR A 618 10.69 7.59 -25.82
C TYR A 618 11.88 7.72 -26.81
N ARG A 619 11.83 8.58 -27.83
CA ARG A 619 13.00 8.94 -28.68
C ARG A 619 12.89 10.39 -29.15
N HIS A 620 13.97 11.03 -29.53
CA HIS A 620 13.89 12.22 -30.37
C HIS A 620 13.37 11.87 -31.77
N GLY A 621 12.64 12.78 -32.41
CA GLY A 621 11.86 12.55 -33.64
C GLY A 621 12.26 13.42 -34.84
N THR A 622 13.43 14.06 -34.82
CA THR A 622 13.98 14.78 -35.98
C THR A 622 14.08 13.85 -37.20
N GLY A 623 13.26 14.08 -38.23
CA GLY A 623 13.48 13.56 -39.59
C GLY A 623 13.68 12.04 -39.71
N ASN A 624 12.90 11.23 -38.98
CA ASN A 624 13.06 9.76 -38.88
C ASN A 624 14.40 9.27 -38.32
N SER A 625 15.23 10.14 -37.74
CA SER A 625 16.40 9.69 -36.99
C SER A 625 15.97 8.96 -35.72
N GLN A 626 16.37 7.70 -35.56
CA GLN A 626 16.15 6.96 -34.31
C GLN A 626 17.24 7.39 -33.34
N THR A 627 17.02 8.50 -32.63
CA THR A 627 18.02 9.10 -31.73
C THR A 627 17.39 9.52 -30.40
N VAL A 628 18.22 9.76 -29.39
CA VAL A 628 17.87 10.48 -28.16
C VAL A 628 18.79 11.70 -28.09
N HIS A 629 18.29 12.85 -27.63
CA HIS A 629 19.03 14.11 -27.57
C HIS A 629 19.26 14.56 -26.13
N VAL A 630 20.36 15.28 -25.88
CA VAL A 630 20.57 16.04 -24.64
C VAL A 630 19.41 17.02 -24.47
N GLY A 631 18.75 17.01 -23.32
CA GLY A 631 17.59 17.86 -23.04
C GLY A 631 16.23 17.23 -23.38
N ASP A 632 16.18 16.03 -23.97
CA ASP A 632 14.94 15.24 -24.04
C ASP A 632 14.40 15.03 -22.62
N ALA A 633 13.12 15.29 -22.41
CA ALA A 633 12.55 15.37 -21.07
C ALA A 633 11.13 14.80 -20.96
N LEU A 634 10.72 14.56 -19.72
CA LEU A 634 9.37 14.19 -19.31
C LEU A 634 8.98 15.04 -18.09
N TYR A 635 7.92 15.82 -18.24
CA TYR A 635 7.34 16.69 -17.22
C TYR A 635 6.10 16.00 -16.62
N MET A 636 5.95 16.11 -15.31
CA MET A 636 4.88 15.48 -14.53
C MET A 636 4.35 16.47 -13.50
N ASP A 637 3.10 16.88 -13.62
CA ASP A 637 2.41 17.72 -12.63
C ASP A 637 1.46 16.90 -11.77
N PHE A 638 1.43 17.17 -10.47
CA PHE A 638 0.51 16.53 -9.53
C PHE A 638 -0.83 17.26 -9.46
N LEU A 639 -1.91 16.50 -9.23
CA LEU A 639 -3.26 17.02 -8.93
C LEU A 639 -3.25 18.10 -7.83
N LYS A 640 -2.40 17.90 -6.82
CA LYS A 640 -2.12 18.85 -5.74
C LYS A 640 -0.63 18.84 -5.42
N PRO A 641 -0.03 19.95 -4.96
CA PRO A 641 1.36 19.93 -4.50
C PRO A 641 1.56 19.03 -3.28
N MET A 642 2.49 18.08 -3.37
CA MET A 642 2.77 17.07 -2.35
C MET A 642 4.20 17.15 -1.83
N ASN A 643 4.42 16.59 -0.65
CA ASN A 643 5.77 16.31 -0.16
C ASN A 643 6.39 15.15 -0.95
N VAL A 644 7.72 15.11 -1.06
CA VAL A 644 8.46 14.02 -1.71
C VAL A 644 9.63 13.63 -0.82
N HIS A 645 9.61 12.43 -0.27
CA HIS A 645 10.74 11.81 0.43
C HIS A 645 11.77 11.27 -0.57
N SER A 646 11.33 10.60 -1.65
CA SER A 646 12.24 9.98 -2.62
C SER A 646 11.57 9.66 -3.96
N ILE A 647 12.38 9.61 -5.02
CA ILE A 647 11.97 9.21 -6.36
C ILE A 647 12.84 8.04 -6.81
N LYS A 648 12.22 6.97 -7.31
CA LYS A 648 12.86 5.85 -8.00
C LYS A 648 12.33 5.76 -9.43
N LEU A 649 13.22 5.64 -10.40
CA LEU A 649 12.88 5.47 -11.83
C LEU A 649 13.42 4.12 -12.28
N ASP A 650 12.55 3.20 -12.67
CA ASP A 650 12.93 1.89 -13.22
C ASP A 650 13.00 1.97 -14.75
N GLN A 651 13.97 1.30 -15.34
CA GLN A 651 14.24 1.33 -16.79
C GLN A 651 14.58 -0.06 -17.30
N ASP A 652 14.32 -0.32 -18.59
CA ASP A 652 14.90 -1.46 -19.28
C ASP A 652 16.44 -1.35 -19.36
N ALA A 653 17.14 -2.47 -19.21
CA ALA A 653 18.60 -2.49 -19.13
C ALA A 653 19.30 -2.12 -20.45
N MET A 654 18.62 -2.27 -21.60
CA MET A 654 19.14 -1.94 -22.93
C MET A 654 18.72 -0.52 -23.37
N LEU A 655 17.62 0.01 -22.81
CA LEU A 655 17.04 1.33 -23.16
C LEU A 655 17.09 2.36 -22.01
N LYS A 656 17.92 2.13 -20.98
CA LYS A 656 18.16 3.11 -19.92
C LYS A 656 18.86 4.38 -20.40
N LEU A 657 18.48 5.53 -19.84
CA LEU A 657 19.32 6.72 -19.83
C LEU A 657 20.49 6.51 -18.85
N LYS A 658 21.71 6.87 -19.27
CA LYS A 658 22.91 6.75 -18.42
C LYS A 658 23.05 7.95 -17.47
N ASN A 659 22.89 9.16 -17.99
CA ASN A 659 22.92 10.39 -17.22
C ASN A 659 21.52 11.02 -17.23
N VAL A 660 20.96 11.26 -16.05
CA VAL A 660 19.61 11.82 -15.88
C VAL A 660 19.64 12.96 -14.88
N ARG A 661 18.94 14.04 -15.22
CA ARG A 661 18.59 15.10 -14.29
C ARG A 661 17.15 14.92 -13.80
N VAL A 662 16.96 14.90 -12.50
CA VAL A 662 15.66 14.99 -11.85
C VAL A 662 15.53 16.37 -11.23
N THR A 663 14.55 17.15 -11.70
CA THR A 663 14.27 18.50 -11.22
C THR A 663 12.88 18.58 -10.61
N LEU A 664 12.78 18.88 -9.32
CA LEU A 664 11.52 19.10 -8.62
C LEU A 664 11.22 20.60 -8.54
N THR A 665 10.06 21.02 -9.03
CA THR A 665 9.62 22.42 -8.95
C THR A 665 8.76 22.62 -7.70
N PRO A 666 9.13 23.53 -6.77
CA PRO A 666 8.35 23.78 -5.56
C PRO A 666 6.97 24.35 -5.88
N ALA A 667 6.04 24.20 -4.93
CA ALA A 667 4.71 24.78 -5.00
C ALA A 667 4.76 26.32 -5.06
N GLU A 668 5.59 26.91 -4.21
CA GLU A 668 5.84 28.35 -4.06
C GLU A 668 6.29 28.99 -5.39
N GLU A 669 5.64 30.08 -5.79
CA GLU A 669 5.84 30.72 -7.10
C GLU A 669 7.27 31.19 -7.37
N ASN A 670 8.00 31.57 -6.32
CA ASN A 670 9.38 32.06 -6.38
C ASN A 670 10.41 31.06 -5.79
N GLY A 671 9.98 29.84 -5.46
CA GLY A 671 10.86 28.82 -4.91
C GLY A 671 11.87 28.33 -5.95
N GLN A 672 13.13 28.16 -5.54
CA GLN A 672 14.16 27.62 -6.44
C GLN A 672 13.91 26.12 -6.72
N PRO A 673 13.95 25.67 -7.98
CA PRO A 673 13.86 24.25 -8.31
C PRO A 673 14.98 23.44 -7.66
N LEU A 674 14.65 22.27 -7.13
CA LEU A 674 15.63 21.33 -6.62
C LEU A 674 16.11 20.44 -7.76
N ILE A 675 17.41 20.45 -8.04
CA ILE A 675 18.04 19.68 -9.11
C ILE A 675 18.88 18.55 -8.50
N LYS A 676 18.74 17.33 -9.02
CA LYS A 676 19.52 16.14 -8.65
C LYS A 676 19.99 15.47 -9.94
N ASP A 677 21.29 15.52 -10.22
CA ASP A 677 21.90 14.84 -11.36
C ASP A 677 22.40 13.45 -10.93
N VAL A 678 22.08 12.41 -11.71
CA VAL A 678 22.43 11.01 -11.43
C VAL A 678 23.08 10.39 -12.67
N THR A 679 24.16 9.64 -12.46
CA THR A 679 24.86 8.86 -13.49
C THR A 679 24.85 7.38 -13.09
N LEU A 680 24.33 6.53 -13.98
CA LEU A 680 24.29 5.08 -13.82
C LEU A 680 25.54 4.41 -14.37
N THR A 681 25.96 3.31 -13.73
CA THR A 681 26.91 2.36 -14.32
C THR A 681 26.27 1.51 -15.42
N ASP A 682 27.08 0.74 -16.15
CA ASP A 682 26.58 -0.23 -17.13
C ASP A 682 25.75 -1.37 -16.48
N GLU A 683 25.90 -1.63 -15.19
CA GLU A 683 25.14 -2.65 -14.44
C GLU A 683 23.83 -2.12 -13.83
N GLN A 684 23.80 -0.85 -13.39
CA GLN A 684 22.60 -0.26 -12.80
C GLN A 684 21.52 0.02 -13.84
N LYS A 685 20.28 -0.40 -13.60
CA LYS A 685 19.11 -0.01 -14.41
C LYS A 685 18.28 1.11 -13.79
N ASP A 686 18.21 1.15 -12.46
CA ASP A 686 17.28 2.03 -11.73
C ASP A 686 17.99 3.27 -11.19
N ILE A 687 17.32 4.42 -11.26
CA ILE A 687 17.75 5.69 -10.68
C ILE A 687 17.07 5.84 -9.33
N PHE A 688 17.83 6.13 -8.27
CA PHE A 688 17.27 6.44 -6.95
C PHE A 688 17.73 7.81 -6.45
N VAL A 689 16.76 8.66 -6.13
CA VAL A 689 16.94 10.02 -5.63
C VAL A 689 16.26 10.13 -4.26
N GLN A 690 17.07 9.99 -3.21
CA GLN A 690 16.66 10.28 -1.84
C GLN A 690 16.76 11.78 -1.57
N LEU A 691 15.70 12.40 -1.04
CA LEU A 691 15.75 13.78 -0.56
C LEU A 691 16.21 13.83 0.90
N THR A 692 16.89 14.92 1.28
CA THR A 692 17.20 15.23 2.68
C THR A 692 15.94 15.66 3.44
N LYS A 693 15.96 15.64 4.78
CA LYS A 693 14.81 16.01 5.62
C LYS A 693 14.24 17.40 5.27
N ASP A 694 15.11 18.38 5.06
CA ASP A 694 14.73 19.76 4.74
C ASP A 694 14.18 19.92 3.31
N GLU A 695 14.64 19.09 2.38
CA GLU A 695 14.07 19.00 1.02
C GLU A 695 12.70 18.32 1.06
N ALA A 696 12.60 17.16 1.72
CA ALA A 696 11.34 16.41 1.84
C ALA A 696 10.23 17.14 2.60
N SER A 697 10.59 18.09 3.47
CA SER A 697 9.64 18.99 4.15
C SER A 697 8.87 19.93 3.21
N LYS A 698 9.39 20.17 1.99
CA LYS A 698 8.81 21.11 1.02
C LYS A 698 7.76 20.42 0.15
N LYS A 699 6.76 21.20 -0.28
CA LYS A 699 5.78 20.76 -1.28
C LYS A 699 6.25 21.08 -2.69
N TYR A 700 6.16 20.10 -3.57
CA TYR A 700 6.50 20.17 -4.98
C TYR A 700 5.24 19.99 -5.82
N LYS A 701 5.13 20.75 -6.92
CA LYS A 701 4.00 20.67 -7.86
C LYS A 701 4.32 19.90 -9.14
N ARG A 702 5.60 19.87 -9.52
CA ARG A 702 6.10 19.28 -10.77
C ARG A 702 7.39 18.49 -10.54
N ILE A 703 7.52 17.34 -11.20
CA ILE A 703 8.82 16.69 -11.46
C ILE A 703 9.13 16.84 -12.95
N LYS A 704 10.40 17.06 -13.28
CA LYS A 704 10.97 16.89 -14.61
C LYS A 704 12.07 15.83 -14.54
N VAL A 705 12.03 14.85 -15.45
CA VAL A 705 13.12 13.92 -15.75
C VAL A 705 13.73 14.34 -17.09
N GLU A 706 15.05 14.43 -17.19
CA GLU A 706 15.76 14.95 -18.38
C GLU A 706 17.00 14.12 -18.69
N ASN A 707 17.18 13.75 -19.96
CA ASN A 707 18.41 13.15 -20.45
C ASN A 707 19.55 14.18 -20.48
N THR A 708 20.60 13.92 -19.70
CA THR A 708 21.86 14.69 -19.74
C THR A 708 23.01 13.90 -20.38
N THR A 709 22.71 12.74 -20.97
CA THR A 709 23.64 11.93 -21.77
C THR A 709 23.79 12.53 -23.17
N ALA A 710 25.02 12.59 -23.67
CA ALA A 710 25.30 12.99 -25.06
C ALA A 710 24.45 12.20 -26.07
N ASN A 711 24.06 12.85 -27.17
CA ASN A 711 23.11 12.32 -28.16
C ASN A 711 23.47 10.90 -28.59
N SER A 712 22.51 9.99 -28.53
CA SER A 712 22.65 8.56 -28.83
C SER A 712 21.72 8.12 -29.96
N ALA A 713 21.95 6.93 -30.50
CA ALA A 713 21.00 6.26 -31.39
C ALA A 713 20.08 5.32 -30.60
N GLY A 714 18.81 5.23 -30.99
CA GLY A 714 17.82 4.33 -30.42
C GLY A 714 16.65 5.05 -29.73
N TYR A 715 16.35 4.60 -28.52
CA TYR A 715 15.20 4.99 -27.69
C TYR A 715 15.65 4.96 -26.22
N TRP A 716 14.90 5.63 -25.35
CA TRP A 716 14.95 5.40 -23.92
C TRP A 716 13.60 4.88 -23.38
N THR A 717 13.62 4.34 -22.16
CA THR A 717 12.44 3.83 -21.44
C THR A 717 12.35 4.40 -20.04
N LEU A 718 11.13 4.62 -19.59
CA LEU A 718 10.75 4.52 -18.19
C LEU A 718 9.72 3.39 -18.10
N ASN A 719 9.95 2.50 -17.15
CA ASN A 719 9.04 1.41 -16.83
C ASN A 719 8.05 1.93 -15.79
N GLU A 720 8.51 2.12 -14.55
CA GLU A 720 7.74 2.61 -13.41
C GLU A 720 8.44 3.82 -12.74
N ILE A 721 7.66 4.72 -12.14
CA ILE A 721 8.15 5.82 -11.31
C ILE A 721 7.58 5.71 -9.89
N GLU A 722 8.30 5.02 -9.00
CA GLU A 722 8.01 4.99 -7.57
C GLU A 722 8.32 6.39 -6.97
N ILE A 723 7.29 7.15 -6.61
CA ILE A 723 7.40 8.39 -5.84
C ILE A 723 6.90 8.14 -4.42
N LEU A 724 7.67 8.56 -3.42
CA LEU A 724 7.35 8.49 -1.99
C LEU A 724 7.43 9.88 -1.37
#